data_AF-A0A6I9YJZ3-F1
#
_entry.id   AF-A0A6I9YJZ3-F1
#
_cell.length_a   1.000
_cell.length_b   1.000
_cell.length_c   1.000
_cell.angle_alpha   90.00
_cell.angle_beta   90.00
_cell.angle_gamma   90.00
#
_symmetry.space_group_name_H-M   'P 1'
#
loop_
_entity.id
_entity.type
_entity.pdbx_description
1 polymer ?
#
loop_
_entity_poly.entity_id
_entity_poly.type
_entity_poly.pdbx_seq_one_letter_code
_entity_poly.pdbx_strand_id
1 'polypeptide(L)'
;MFGQYPLQVNGFKDLHECLEAAMVEGEIESLHSENSGKSGQEHWFTELPPVLTFELSRFEFNQALGRPEKIHNKLEFPPVLYLDRYMHKNRETTRIKRDEIKRLKEYLTVLQQRLERYLSYGSGPKRFPLVDVLQYALEFASSKPVCTSPIEDLSTSAVPSGPLSTHAIPSTVEQQGPSTETQSAAPTQRSVIHKPFTQSRIPPDLPMHPAPRHITEEELSVLEGCLHRWRKEVENDTRDLQESIARIQRTIELMYSDKSMLQVPYRLHAVLVHEGQANAGHYWAYIFDSYQQRWMKYNDISVTKSTWEELERDSFGGYRNASAYCLMYINDKEPLFIQEEFNKDTGHMIFGLDTLPPDLRDFVKEDNKRFEKELEEWDAQLSLKAQQEKISPVPRVPMSSTTQEPEYLEQPSTADFSKQLKEDSIRAITKAFTEQEDKNPETIMHMNSHNDPIGTAPNQKVVEVTIPDIGTYVVESEEGGYDDEVMLTPNMQGIIMAIGKATHIYDRCGPEAGFFQAIKFEYARLLKLAQEDTPPERDYRLHHAIVYFIQNQAPKKIIERTLLEQFADHNLSFDERCRNVMKVAQAKLQMIKPDEVNMEDYEWWHQEYINFRETTIYLMVGLEHFQKRNFKEALLYLICAYHKNKELSANGLYRGHDEELISHYRRECLLKLNECAAAQFESGDDQQVNKGLEIMNELIVPCLPLLLVDETEEKDIVAVEDMRNRWCSYLGQEMEPNLQEKLTDFLPKLLDCSTEIKSFNDSPKLPSYSTNELCERFARIMLSLSRTPADGR
;
A
#
# COMPACT_ATOMS: atom_id res chain seq x y z
N MET A 1 18.70 -30.89 29.82
CA MET A 1 18.75 -30.13 28.56
C MET A 1 17.40 -30.26 27.90
N PHE A 2 16.78 -29.14 27.52
CA PHE A 2 15.59 -29.11 26.66
C PHE A 2 16.04 -29.01 25.19
N GLY A 3 15.16 -29.32 24.25
CA GLY A 3 15.40 -29.11 22.82
C GLY A 3 14.95 -27.71 22.42
N GLN A 4 13.74 -27.63 21.88
CA GLN A 4 13.01 -26.38 21.68
C GLN A 4 12.29 -25.97 22.97
N TYR A 5 12.20 -24.67 23.25
CA TYR A 5 11.43 -24.13 24.39
C TYR A 5 10.11 -23.53 23.89
N PRO A 6 8.94 -24.09 24.25
CA PRO A 6 7.66 -23.59 23.76
C PRO A 6 7.19 -22.35 24.53
N LEU A 7 6.64 -21.39 23.80
CA LEU A 7 6.14 -20.11 24.31
C LEU A 7 4.73 -19.83 23.77
N GLN A 8 3.80 -19.41 24.62
CA GLN A 8 2.48 -18.94 24.20
C GLN A 8 2.54 -17.44 23.89
N VAL A 9 2.04 -17.03 22.73
CA VAL A 9 2.18 -15.64 22.24
C VAL A 9 1.06 -14.71 22.75
N ASN A 10 -0.05 -15.25 23.24
CA ASN A 10 -1.22 -14.44 23.58
C ASN A 10 -0.97 -13.45 24.73
N GLY A 11 -1.55 -12.25 24.64
CA GLY A 11 -1.44 -11.19 25.64
C GLY A 11 -0.08 -10.47 25.76
N PHE A 12 1.01 -11.02 25.20
CA PHE A 12 2.37 -10.47 25.35
C PHE A 12 2.78 -9.59 24.17
N LYS A 13 3.60 -8.56 24.46
CA LYS A 13 4.10 -7.62 23.44
C LYS A 13 5.48 -7.99 22.91
N ASP A 14 6.32 -8.56 23.76
CA ASP A 14 7.71 -8.85 23.45
C ASP A 14 8.15 -10.24 23.95
N LEU A 15 9.23 -10.76 23.36
CA LEU A 15 9.79 -12.06 23.69
C LEU A 15 10.27 -12.16 25.15
N HIS A 16 10.67 -11.05 25.79
CA HIS A 16 11.09 -11.08 27.19
C HIS A 16 9.91 -11.23 28.14
N GLU A 17 8.78 -10.57 27.89
CA GLU A 17 7.53 -10.72 28.67
C GLU A 17 6.95 -12.12 28.49
N CYS A 18 6.96 -12.63 27.25
CA CYS A 18 6.56 -13.98 26.90
C CYS A 18 7.42 -15.07 27.60
N LEU A 19 8.75 -14.91 27.62
CA LEU A 19 9.66 -15.78 28.37
C LEU A 19 9.48 -15.68 29.90
N GLU A 20 9.24 -14.48 30.42
CA GLU A 20 9.05 -14.27 31.86
C GLU A 20 7.78 -14.98 32.36
N ALA A 21 6.70 -14.95 31.57
CA ALA A 21 5.48 -15.70 31.83
C ALA A 21 5.69 -17.23 31.70
N ALA A 22 6.34 -17.68 30.63
CA ALA A 22 6.65 -19.10 30.39
C ALA A 22 7.72 -19.69 31.34
N MET A 23 8.27 -18.90 32.26
CA MET A 23 9.17 -19.34 33.33
C MET A 23 8.59 -19.13 34.74
N VAL A 24 7.39 -18.57 34.86
CA VAL A 24 6.65 -18.40 36.12
C VAL A 24 5.26 -19.00 35.93
N GLU A 25 5.17 -20.32 36.06
CA GLU A 25 3.89 -21.02 36.09
C GLU A 25 3.11 -20.56 37.33
N GLY A 26 1.94 -19.96 37.08
CA GLY A 26 1.16 -19.24 38.08
C GLY A 26 0.69 -20.12 39.26
N GLU A 27 0.16 -19.46 40.29
CA GLU A 27 -0.47 -20.17 41.40
C GLU A 27 -1.59 -21.08 40.89
N ILE A 28 -1.47 -22.38 41.10
CA ILE A 28 -2.51 -23.33 40.69
C ILE A 28 -3.69 -23.16 41.65
N GLU A 29 -4.80 -22.58 41.17
CA GLU A 29 -6.05 -22.51 41.93
C GLU A 29 -6.63 -23.92 42.14
N SER A 30 -6.28 -24.51 43.28
CA SER A 30 -6.95 -25.71 43.77
C SER A 30 -8.41 -25.36 44.09
N LEU A 31 -9.32 -25.69 43.15
CA LEU A 31 -10.77 -25.57 43.30
C LEU A 31 -11.37 -26.37 44.49
N HIS A 32 -10.53 -27.02 45.30
CA HIS A 32 -10.90 -27.78 46.49
C HIS A 32 -9.97 -27.43 47.66
N SER A 33 -10.59 -27.13 48.82
CA SER A 33 -9.99 -26.85 50.13
C SER A 33 -9.25 -25.50 50.33
N GLU A 34 -9.84 -24.62 51.14
CA GLU A 34 -9.28 -23.33 51.61
C GLU A 34 -8.00 -23.46 52.47
N ASN A 35 -7.52 -24.67 52.74
CA ASN A 35 -6.28 -24.93 53.49
C ASN A 35 -5.14 -25.49 52.63
N SER A 36 -5.26 -25.46 51.29
CA SER A 36 -4.12 -25.73 50.41
C SER A 36 -3.21 -24.51 50.32
N GLY A 37 -1.91 -24.68 50.61
CA GLY A 37 -0.94 -23.59 50.47
C GLY A 37 -0.71 -23.24 49.00
N LYS A 38 -0.61 -21.94 48.69
CA LYS A 38 -0.31 -21.42 47.34
C LYS A 38 0.92 -22.12 46.73
N SER A 39 0.70 -22.96 45.72
CA SER A 39 1.77 -23.61 44.94
C SER A 39 1.91 -22.92 43.59
N GLY A 40 3.06 -22.28 43.37
CA GLY A 40 3.51 -21.74 42.08
C GLY A 40 4.92 -22.25 41.77
N GLN A 41 5.27 -22.31 40.48
CA GLN A 41 6.50 -22.95 40.02
C GLN A 41 7.33 -21.99 39.16
N GLU A 42 8.60 -21.80 39.54
CA GLU A 42 9.55 -21.00 38.76
C GLU A 42 10.59 -21.89 38.08
N HIS A 43 10.74 -21.72 36.77
CA HIS A 43 11.81 -22.32 35.99
C HIS A 43 13.03 -21.38 35.93
N TRP A 44 14.22 -21.97 35.85
CA TRP A 44 15.50 -21.24 35.81
C TRP A 44 16.49 -22.03 34.95
N PHE A 45 17.14 -21.39 33.98
CA PHE A 45 18.12 -22.08 33.13
C PHE A 45 19.41 -22.36 33.90
N THR A 46 19.80 -23.64 33.97
CA THR A 46 21.10 -24.06 34.52
C THR A 46 22.19 -24.05 33.46
N GLU A 47 21.85 -24.58 32.28
CA GLU A 47 22.69 -24.72 31.10
C GLU A 47 21.82 -24.41 29.87
N LEU A 48 22.42 -23.79 28.84
CA LEU A 48 21.76 -23.43 27.59
C LEU A 48 22.46 -24.13 26.42
N PRO A 49 21.72 -24.60 25.39
CA PRO A 49 22.33 -25.11 24.17
C PRO A 49 22.93 -23.96 23.33
N PRO A 50 24.08 -24.15 22.65
CA PRO A 50 24.68 -23.08 21.84
C PRO A 50 23.81 -22.58 20.69
N VAL A 51 22.91 -23.43 20.19
CA VAL A 51 21.78 -23.06 19.34
C VAL A 51 20.51 -23.21 20.17
N LEU A 52 19.81 -22.10 20.41
CA LEU A 52 18.60 -22.03 21.22
C LEU A 52 17.39 -21.77 20.34
N THR A 53 16.40 -22.66 20.38
CA THR A 53 15.18 -22.55 19.58
C THR A 53 13.95 -22.31 20.44
N PHE A 54 13.15 -21.32 20.04
CA PHE A 54 11.85 -21.01 20.68
C PHE A 54 10.72 -21.38 19.72
N GLU A 55 9.69 -22.07 20.23
CA GLU A 55 8.42 -22.26 19.52
C GLU A 55 7.48 -21.12 19.89
N LEU A 56 6.91 -20.42 18.91
CA LEU A 56 5.94 -19.36 19.11
C LEU A 56 4.54 -19.92 18.83
N SER A 57 3.93 -20.52 19.86
CA SER A 57 2.55 -20.99 19.81
C SER A 57 1.60 -19.80 19.67
N ARG A 58 1.04 -19.67 18.48
CA ARG A 58 0.00 -18.69 18.12
C ARG A 58 -1.38 -19.32 17.98
N PHE A 59 -1.56 -20.61 18.25
CA PHE A 59 -2.85 -21.28 18.10
C PHE A 59 -3.55 -21.44 19.45
N GLU A 60 -4.71 -20.78 19.60
CA GLU A 60 -5.60 -20.97 20.75
C GLU A 60 -7.00 -21.41 20.29
N PHE A 61 -7.74 -22.05 21.19
CA PHE A 61 -9.10 -22.47 20.91
C PHE A 61 -10.09 -21.30 21.03
N ASN A 62 -10.56 -20.78 19.88
CA ASN A 62 -11.58 -19.75 19.89
C ASN A 62 -12.93 -20.38 20.29
N GLN A 63 -13.36 -20.10 21.52
CA GLN A 63 -14.58 -20.63 22.13
C GLN A 63 -15.86 -20.23 21.36
N ALA A 64 -15.87 -19.10 20.65
CA ALA A 64 -17.01 -18.63 19.86
C ALA A 64 -17.07 -19.29 18.46
N LEU A 65 -15.92 -19.62 17.88
CA LEU A 65 -15.84 -20.32 16.58
C LEU A 65 -15.75 -21.86 16.71
N GLY A 66 -15.52 -22.38 17.91
CA GLY A 66 -15.44 -23.83 18.19
C GLY A 66 -14.24 -24.53 17.57
N ARG A 67 -13.17 -23.80 17.23
CA ARG A 67 -11.99 -24.30 16.52
C ARG A 67 -10.70 -23.61 17.00
N PRO A 68 -9.52 -24.23 16.85
CA PRO A 68 -8.26 -23.53 17.00
C PRO A 68 -8.12 -22.44 15.92
N GLU A 69 -7.63 -21.26 16.32
CA GLU A 69 -7.43 -20.08 15.48
C GLU A 69 -6.06 -19.47 15.72
N LYS A 70 -5.50 -18.83 14.68
CA LYS A 70 -4.17 -18.22 14.71
C LYS A 70 -4.26 -16.80 15.27
N ILE A 71 -3.46 -16.50 16.28
CA ILE A 71 -3.36 -15.19 16.91
C ILE A 71 -2.36 -14.33 16.12
N HIS A 72 -2.90 -13.31 15.46
CA HIS A 72 -2.14 -12.35 14.65
C HIS A 72 -1.59 -11.16 15.47
N ASN A 73 -1.66 -11.20 16.81
CA ASN A 73 -1.06 -10.17 17.68
C ASN A 73 0.42 -9.95 17.34
N LYS A 74 0.85 -8.68 17.33
CA LYS A 74 2.26 -8.30 17.15
C LYS A 74 3.07 -8.76 18.36
N LEU A 75 4.08 -9.61 18.13
CA LEU A 75 5.08 -9.99 19.12
C LEU A 75 6.46 -9.57 18.61
N GLU A 76 7.12 -8.69 19.34
CA GLU A 76 8.45 -8.18 19.01
C GLU A 76 9.56 -9.07 19.61
N PHE A 77 10.61 -9.36 18.84
CA PHE A 77 11.76 -10.13 19.33
C PHE A 77 13.08 -9.50 18.88
N PRO A 78 14.09 -9.41 19.76
CA PRO A 78 15.30 -8.64 19.46
C PRO A 78 16.30 -9.43 18.59
N PRO A 79 17.14 -8.75 17.79
CA PRO A 79 18.22 -9.39 17.03
C PRO A 79 19.35 -9.90 17.94
N VAL A 80 19.45 -9.41 19.18
CA VAL A 80 20.32 -9.97 20.24
C VAL A 80 19.51 -10.08 21.53
N LEU A 81 19.36 -11.30 22.04
CA LEU A 81 18.65 -11.63 23.26
C LEU A 81 19.66 -11.86 24.40
N TYR A 82 19.45 -11.21 25.55
CA TYR A 82 20.29 -11.39 26.74
C TYR A 82 19.60 -12.29 27.76
N LEU A 83 20.14 -13.49 27.97
CA LEU A 83 19.49 -14.54 28.75
C LEU A 83 19.86 -14.54 30.24
N ASP A 84 20.76 -13.65 30.67
CA ASP A 84 21.26 -13.52 32.03
C ASP A 84 20.16 -13.52 33.10
N ARG A 85 19.06 -12.78 32.85
CA ARG A 85 17.94 -12.65 33.80
C ARG A 85 17.27 -14.00 34.11
N TYR A 86 17.30 -14.94 33.16
CA TYR A 86 16.67 -16.25 33.26
C TYR A 86 17.61 -17.34 33.79
N MET A 87 18.90 -17.05 33.95
CA MET A 87 19.89 -18.00 34.44
C MET A 87 19.80 -18.18 35.96
N HIS A 88 19.91 -19.43 36.42
CA HIS A 88 19.90 -19.77 37.85
C HIS A 88 20.97 -19.02 38.66
N LYS A 89 22.09 -18.66 38.03
CA LYS A 89 23.19 -17.86 38.61
C LYS A 89 22.73 -16.46 39.08
N ASN A 90 21.71 -15.90 38.44
CA ASN A 90 21.25 -14.52 38.64
C ASN A 90 19.92 -14.46 39.42
N ARG A 91 19.35 -15.62 39.79
CA ARG A 91 18.00 -15.82 40.36
C ARG A 91 17.59 -14.77 41.40
N GLU A 92 18.44 -14.53 42.40
CA GLU A 92 18.10 -13.63 43.51
C GLU A 92 17.94 -12.18 43.04
N THR A 93 18.88 -11.70 42.22
CA THR A 93 18.83 -10.37 41.62
C THR A 93 17.64 -10.23 40.66
N THR A 94 17.31 -11.28 39.89
CA THR A 94 16.11 -11.29 39.04
C THR A 94 14.84 -11.20 39.87
N ARG A 95 14.69 -11.99 40.94
CA ARG A 95 13.51 -11.92 41.83
C ARG A 95 13.31 -10.53 42.43
N ILE A 96 14.37 -9.90 42.93
CA ILE A 96 14.31 -8.53 43.47
C ILE A 96 13.87 -7.53 42.38
N LYS A 97 14.36 -7.69 41.14
CA LYS A 97 13.93 -6.86 39.99
C LYS A 97 12.50 -7.15 39.53
N ARG A 98 12.03 -8.40 39.58
CA ARG A 98 10.62 -8.79 39.31
C ARG A 98 9.66 -8.14 40.30
N ASP A 99 9.96 -8.19 41.60
CA ASP A 99 9.15 -7.54 42.65
C ASP A 99 9.07 -6.02 42.44
N GLU A 100 10.17 -5.38 42.06
CA GLU A 100 10.17 -3.93 41.81
C GLU A 100 9.45 -3.57 40.50
N ILE A 101 9.63 -4.33 39.41
CA ILE A 101 8.84 -4.18 38.18
C ILE A 101 7.35 -4.35 38.47
N LYS A 102 6.95 -5.28 39.34
CA LYS A 102 5.55 -5.47 39.74
C LYS A 102 5.00 -4.22 40.44
N ARG A 103 5.70 -3.68 41.45
CA ARG A 103 5.30 -2.42 42.14
C ARG A 103 5.23 -1.25 41.15
N LEU A 104 6.19 -1.16 40.24
CA LEU A 104 6.23 -0.11 39.21
C LEU A 104 5.07 -0.24 38.21
N LYS A 105 4.72 -1.46 37.75
CA LYS A 105 3.54 -1.73 36.92
C LYS A 105 2.23 -1.38 37.67
N GLU A 106 2.11 -1.78 38.95
CA GLU A 106 0.95 -1.44 39.79
C GLU A 106 0.78 0.09 39.96
N TYR A 107 1.87 0.82 40.22
CA TYR A 107 1.86 2.28 40.34
C TYR A 107 1.60 2.97 38.99
N LEU A 108 2.16 2.44 37.89
CA LEU A 108 1.91 2.92 36.53
C LEU A 108 0.41 2.87 36.19
N THR A 109 -0.28 1.78 36.53
CA THR A 109 -1.73 1.65 36.33
C THR A 109 -2.51 2.71 37.11
N VAL A 110 -2.11 3.04 38.34
CA VAL A 110 -2.75 4.12 39.13
C VAL A 110 -2.56 5.49 38.46
N LEU A 111 -1.37 5.78 37.92
CA LEU A 111 -1.13 7.03 37.19
C LEU A 111 -1.90 7.10 35.87
N GLN A 112 -1.95 6.00 35.11
CA GLN A 112 -2.74 5.89 33.87
C GLN A 112 -4.24 6.10 34.16
N GLN A 113 -4.80 5.44 35.17
CA GLN A 113 -6.19 5.64 35.61
C GLN A 113 -6.46 7.06 36.15
N ARG A 114 -5.44 7.78 36.63
CA ARG A 114 -5.58 9.20 36.99
C ARG A 114 -5.56 10.09 35.75
N LEU A 115 -4.63 9.88 34.82
CA LEU A 115 -4.53 10.61 33.55
C LEU A 115 -5.81 10.48 32.72
N GLU A 116 -6.37 9.27 32.63
CA GLU A 116 -7.60 8.97 31.90
C GLU A 116 -8.82 9.80 32.39
N ARG A 117 -8.83 10.23 33.66
CA ARG A 117 -9.90 11.09 34.19
C ARG A 117 -9.84 12.53 33.69
N TYR A 118 -8.69 12.99 33.22
CA TYR A 118 -8.53 14.30 32.58
C TYR A 118 -8.76 14.23 31.07
N LEU A 119 -8.40 13.11 30.42
CA LEU A 119 -8.59 12.90 28.98
C LEU A 119 -10.03 12.50 28.62
N SER A 120 -10.66 11.63 29.42
CA SER A 120 -12.02 11.12 29.23
C SER A 120 -12.98 11.63 30.32
N TYR A 121 -13.00 12.95 30.51
CA TYR A 121 -13.83 13.60 31.52
C TYR A 121 -15.32 13.65 31.13
N GLY A 122 -16.20 13.60 32.13
CA GLY A 122 -17.65 13.73 31.98
C GLY A 122 -18.45 12.65 32.71
N SER A 123 -19.72 12.95 33.01
CA SER A 123 -20.66 12.00 33.65
C SER A 123 -21.57 11.26 32.65
N GLY A 124 -21.55 11.67 31.38
CA GLY A 124 -22.37 11.08 30.32
C GLY A 124 -21.67 9.94 29.57
N PRO A 125 -22.36 9.36 28.56
CA PRO A 125 -21.79 8.34 27.68
C PRO A 125 -20.79 8.91 26.67
N LYS A 126 -20.85 10.22 26.38
CA LYS A 126 -19.79 10.94 25.68
C LYS A 126 -18.83 11.57 26.69
N ARG A 127 -17.53 11.40 26.45
CA ARG A 127 -16.42 11.91 27.27
C ARG A 127 -15.56 12.84 26.41
N PHE A 128 -14.93 13.82 27.03
CA PHE A 128 -14.09 14.82 26.36
C PHE A 128 -12.91 15.22 27.27
N PRO A 129 -11.80 15.75 26.73
CA PRO A 129 -10.70 16.26 27.55
C PRO A 129 -11.14 17.45 28.40
N LEU A 130 -10.78 17.44 29.69
CA LEU A 130 -11.15 18.50 30.63
C LEU A 130 -10.54 19.86 30.24
N VAL A 131 -9.37 19.88 29.59
CA VAL A 131 -8.76 21.10 29.02
C VAL A 131 -9.70 21.74 28.01
N ASP A 132 -10.23 20.95 27.08
CA ASP A 132 -11.10 21.42 26.00
C ASP A 132 -12.46 21.87 26.53
N VAL A 133 -13.03 21.12 27.48
CA VAL A 133 -14.29 21.52 28.15
C VAL A 133 -14.12 22.86 28.90
N LEU A 134 -13.00 23.07 29.58
CA LEU A 134 -12.71 24.34 30.25
C LEU A 134 -12.46 25.48 29.23
N GLN A 135 -11.83 25.18 28.09
CA GLN A 135 -11.59 26.16 27.04
C GLN A 135 -12.88 26.57 26.32
N TYR A 136 -13.73 25.62 25.90
CA TYR A 136 -15.00 25.93 25.24
C TYR A 136 -15.99 26.62 26.18
N ALA A 137 -15.97 26.30 27.48
CA ALA A 137 -16.75 27.02 28.49
C ALA A 137 -16.28 28.48 28.65
N LEU A 138 -14.97 28.73 28.56
CA LEU A 138 -14.37 30.06 28.60
C LEU A 138 -14.66 30.86 27.32
N GLU A 139 -14.45 30.27 26.14
CA GLU A 139 -14.77 30.88 24.84
C GLU A 139 -16.26 31.24 24.74
N PHE A 140 -17.14 30.38 25.25
CA PHE A 140 -18.57 30.71 25.38
C PHE A 140 -18.81 31.86 26.36
N ALA A 141 -18.21 31.85 27.56
CA ALA A 141 -18.41 32.91 28.55
C ALA A 141 -17.95 34.29 28.07
N SER A 142 -16.78 34.37 27.40
CA SER A 142 -16.24 35.61 26.85
C SER A 142 -16.85 36.01 25.48
N SER A 143 -17.78 35.21 24.94
CA SER A 143 -18.50 35.58 23.70
C SER A 143 -19.57 36.66 23.97
N LYS A 144 -19.72 37.59 23.02
CA LYS A 144 -20.62 38.74 23.16
C LYS A 144 -22.08 38.31 23.31
N PRO A 145 -22.82 38.79 24.33
CA PRO A 145 -24.15 38.28 24.61
C PRO A 145 -25.17 38.61 23.51
N VAL A 146 -26.01 37.63 23.17
CA VAL A 146 -27.04 37.76 22.12
C VAL A 146 -28.45 37.67 22.72
N CYS A 147 -29.19 38.78 22.64
CA CYS A 147 -30.55 38.91 23.18
C CYS A 147 -31.67 38.59 22.18
N THR A 148 -31.44 37.62 21.27
CA THR A 148 -32.45 37.08 20.35
C THR A 148 -32.51 35.56 20.46
N SER A 149 -33.69 34.99 20.67
CA SER A 149 -33.96 33.58 20.40
C SER A 149 -34.24 33.38 18.91
N PRO A 150 -33.94 32.20 18.31
CA PRO A 150 -34.25 31.95 16.91
C PRO A 150 -35.76 31.98 16.67
N ILE A 151 -36.20 33.00 15.93
CA ILE A 151 -37.52 33.08 15.30
C ILE A 151 -37.29 33.59 13.87
N GLU A 152 -36.88 32.69 12.99
CA GLU A 152 -37.07 32.84 11.55
C GLU A 152 -37.82 31.59 11.05
N ASP A 153 -38.72 31.83 10.08
CA ASP A 153 -39.53 30.88 9.32
C ASP A 153 -40.48 29.90 10.04
N LEU A 154 -41.72 30.39 10.26
CA LEU A 154 -42.91 29.55 10.04
C LEU A 154 -44.10 30.35 9.43
N SER A 155 -44.04 30.59 8.12
CA SER A 155 -45.17 30.80 7.17
C SER A 155 -46.36 31.72 7.54
N THR A 156 -46.65 32.75 6.72
CA THR A 156 -47.86 32.79 5.85
C THR A 156 -48.02 34.06 4.97
N SER A 157 -48.35 33.82 3.70
CA SER A 157 -49.17 34.60 2.73
C SER A 157 -49.45 36.13 2.86
N ALA A 158 -49.18 36.80 1.73
CA ALA A 158 -50.03 37.80 1.03
C ALA A 158 -50.00 39.31 1.40
N VAL A 159 -49.90 40.10 0.32
CA VAL A 159 -49.96 41.57 0.15
C VAL A 159 -51.39 42.04 -0.19
N PRO A 160 -51.70 43.33 -0.47
CA PRO A 160 -51.06 44.62 -0.09
C PRO A 160 -52.07 45.70 0.42
N SER A 161 -51.59 46.85 0.91
CA SER A 161 -52.25 48.18 0.72
C SER A 161 -51.38 49.36 1.20
N GLY A 162 -51.46 50.49 0.50
CA GLY A 162 -51.07 51.84 0.95
C GLY A 162 -52.15 52.83 0.47
N PRO A 163 -51.84 54.11 0.13
CA PRO A 163 -50.65 54.93 0.39
C PRO A 163 -51.06 56.33 0.93
N LEU A 164 -50.24 57.38 0.68
CA LEU A 164 -50.53 58.83 0.84
C LEU A 164 -50.57 59.37 2.30
N SER A 165 -50.45 60.67 2.61
CA SER A 165 -49.68 61.84 2.08
C SER A 165 -49.95 63.04 3.04
N THR A 166 -49.39 64.26 3.00
CA THR A 166 -48.38 65.01 2.21
C THR A 166 -48.01 66.27 3.03
N HIS A 167 -46.82 66.88 2.88
CA HIS A 167 -46.61 68.36 2.96
C HIS A 167 -45.18 68.77 2.55
N ALA A 168 -44.97 70.05 2.21
CA ALA A 168 -43.71 70.59 1.66
C ALA A 168 -43.56 72.11 1.87
N ILE A 169 -42.38 72.66 1.50
CA ILE A 169 -41.97 74.10 1.38
C ILE A 169 -41.99 74.94 2.70
N PRO A 170 -41.19 76.05 2.83
CA PRO A 170 -40.58 76.86 1.76
C PRO A 170 -39.08 77.26 1.87
N SER A 171 -38.48 77.49 0.67
CA SER A 171 -37.43 78.50 0.34
C SER A 171 -35.98 78.29 0.87
N THR A 172 -34.91 78.79 0.22
CA THR A 172 -34.77 79.86 -0.82
C THR A 172 -33.78 79.55 -1.96
N VAL A 173 -34.15 79.96 -3.20
CA VAL A 173 -33.32 80.56 -4.28
C VAL A 173 -32.23 79.73 -5.01
N GLU A 174 -32.51 79.41 -6.29
CA GLU A 174 -31.67 79.46 -7.53
C GLU A 174 -30.28 78.76 -7.61
N GLN A 175 -29.74 78.35 -8.78
CA GLN A 175 -30.00 78.75 -10.18
C GLN A 175 -29.62 77.64 -11.20
N GLN A 176 -30.41 77.48 -12.27
CA GLN A 176 -30.13 76.93 -13.64
C GLN A 176 -29.36 75.59 -13.87
N GLY A 177 -29.94 74.71 -14.71
CA GLY A 177 -29.26 73.65 -15.50
C GLY A 177 -29.33 73.98 -17.01
N PRO A 178 -29.37 73.03 -17.99
CA PRO A 178 -29.18 71.56 -17.99
C PRO A 178 -27.94 71.14 -18.85
N SER A 179 -27.57 69.85 -19.09
CA SER A 179 -28.11 68.98 -20.18
C SER A 179 -27.28 67.68 -20.37
N THR A 180 -27.89 66.64 -20.98
CA THR A 180 -27.34 65.60 -21.91
C THR A 180 -26.09 64.73 -21.61
N GLU A 181 -26.33 63.41 -21.73
CA GLU A 181 -25.56 62.37 -22.49
C GLU A 181 -24.36 61.55 -21.92
N THR A 182 -24.31 60.30 -22.44
CA THR A 182 -23.20 59.33 -22.60
C THR A 182 -22.44 58.67 -21.42
N GLN A 183 -22.64 57.35 -21.33
CA GLN A 183 -21.65 56.24 -21.19
C GLN A 183 -20.19 56.55 -20.78
N SER A 184 -19.63 55.79 -19.82
CA SER A 184 -18.64 54.70 -20.08
C SER A 184 -17.79 54.28 -18.85
N ALA A 185 -17.05 53.17 -19.02
CA ALA A 185 -15.88 52.70 -18.25
C ALA A 185 -16.07 52.16 -16.80
N ALA A 186 -15.27 51.13 -16.48
CA ALA A 186 -15.16 50.50 -15.16
C ALA A 186 -13.72 50.62 -14.61
N PRO A 187 -13.52 50.69 -13.28
CA PRO A 187 -12.19 50.89 -12.67
C PRO A 187 -11.45 49.58 -12.36
N THR A 188 -10.13 49.58 -12.60
CA THR A 188 -9.20 48.47 -12.31
C THR A 188 -8.87 48.35 -10.83
N GLN A 189 -8.78 47.12 -10.30
CA GLN A 189 -8.35 46.89 -8.91
C GLN A 189 -6.82 46.92 -8.75
N ARG A 190 -6.35 47.43 -7.60
CA ARG A 190 -4.97 47.27 -7.11
C ARG A 190 -4.98 46.30 -5.91
N SER A 191 -3.94 45.49 -5.78
CA SER A 191 -3.72 44.61 -4.62
C SER A 191 -3.32 45.41 -3.37
N VAL A 192 -3.72 44.91 -2.20
CA VAL A 192 -3.43 45.52 -0.89
C VAL A 192 -2.13 44.97 -0.32
N ILE A 193 -1.28 45.85 0.22
CA ILE A 193 -0.02 45.47 0.88
C ILE A 193 -0.30 45.25 2.37
N HIS A 194 -0.10 44.03 2.85
CA HIS A 194 -0.26 43.65 4.26
C HIS A 194 1.04 43.86 5.06
N LYS A 195 0.93 44.06 6.38
CA LYS A 195 2.08 44.27 7.28
C LYS A 195 2.50 42.94 7.95
N PRO A 196 3.77 42.78 8.37
CA PRO A 196 4.30 41.51 8.88
C PRO A 196 3.56 40.88 10.08
N PHE A 197 2.83 41.69 10.86
CA PHE A 197 2.10 41.26 12.05
C PHE A 197 0.59 41.56 11.99
N THR A 198 0.02 41.78 10.81
CA THR A 198 -1.43 41.98 10.64
C THR A 198 -2.10 40.74 10.06
N GLN A 199 -2.91 40.06 10.87
CA GLN A 199 -3.85 39.05 10.37
C GLN A 199 -4.77 39.69 9.33
N SER A 200 -5.05 38.94 8.26
CA SER A 200 -5.66 39.47 7.03
C SER A 200 -6.91 38.65 6.72
N ARG A 201 -8.07 39.32 6.57
CA ARG A 201 -9.41 38.71 6.63
C ARG A 201 -9.74 38.07 7.99
N ILE A 202 -9.55 38.82 9.07
CA ILE A 202 -10.27 38.54 10.33
C ILE A 202 -11.78 38.71 10.04
N PRO A 203 -12.66 37.76 10.42
CA PRO A 203 -14.11 37.93 10.30
C PRO A 203 -14.60 39.17 11.08
N PRO A 204 -15.69 39.84 10.64
CA PRO A 204 -16.27 40.93 11.40
C PRO A 204 -16.79 40.40 12.75
N ASP A 205 -16.41 41.08 13.83
CA ASP A 205 -16.68 40.72 15.23
C ASP A 205 -18.14 41.04 15.63
N LEU A 206 -19.05 40.34 14.95
CA LEU A 206 -20.50 40.35 15.15
C LEU A 206 -20.89 39.29 16.20
N PRO A 207 -21.86 39.58 17.08
CA PRO A 207 -22.28 38.63 18.09
C PRO A 207 -23.12 37.51 17.43
N MET A 208 -22.56 36.30 17.36
CA MET A 208 -23.17 35.11 16.74
C MET A 208 -23.54 34.06 17.80
N HIS A 209 -24.47 33.16 17.45
CA HIS A 209 -24.81 32.03 18.31
C HIS A 209 -23.79 30.88 18.17
N PRO A 210 -23.51 30.11 19.25
CA PRO A 210 -24.05 30.23 20.60
C PRO A 210 -23.28 31.23 21.47
N ALA A 211 -24.01 32.02 22.27
CA ALA A 211 -23.47 33.00 23.21
C ALA A 211 -24.36 33.09 24.47
N PRO A 212 -23.86 33.57 25.63
CA PRO A 212 -24.67 33.80 26.81
C PRO A 212 -25.73 34.88 26.56
N ARG A 213 -26.84 34.84 27.29
CA ARG A 213 -27.91 35.86 27.13
C ARG A 213 -27.61 37.14 27.92
N HIS A 214 -27.05 36.99 29.11
CA HIS A 214 -26.66 38.08 30.00
C HIS A 214 -25.45 37.61 30.82
N ILE A 215 -24.49 38.50 31.04
CA ILE A 215 -23.32 38.31 31.90
C ILE A 215 -22.83 39.72 32.31
N THR A 216 -22.42 39.92 33.57
CA THR A 216 -21.80 41.17 34.01
C THR A 216 -20.27 41.13 33.85
N GLU A 217 -19.62 42.30 33.75
CA GLU A 217 -18.15 42.39 33.66
C GLU A 217 -17.45 41.80 34.90
N GLU A 218 -18.09 41.91 36.07
CA GLU A 218 -17.60 41.31 37.33
C GLU A 218 -17.68 39.77 37.30
N GLU A 219 -18.82 39.20 36.86
CA GLU A 219 -18.97 37.75 36.67
C GLU A 219 -18.03 37.21 35.60
N LEU A 220 -17.86 37.92 34.48
CA LEU A 220 -16.94 37.54 33.42
C LEU A 220 -15.50 37.50 33.94
N SER A 221 -15.03 38.54 34.62
CA SER A 221 -13.67 38.57 35.17
C SER A 221 -13.41 37.45 36.19
N VAL A 222 -14.42 37.10 37.00
CA VAL A 222 -14.34 35.94 37.91
C VAL A 222 -14.30 34.61 37.15
N LEU A 223 -15.12 34.45 36.10
CA LEU A 223 -15.13 33.23 35.27
C LEU A 223 -13.82 33.07 34.49
N GLU A 224 -13.32 34.11 33.84
CA GLU A 224 -12.03 34.11 33.14
C GLU A 224 -10.89 33.77 34.10
N GLY A 225 -10.84 34.42 35.27
CA GLY A 225 -9.83 34.14 36.30
C GLY A 225 -9.87 32.71 36.85
N CYS A 226 -11.06 32.14 37.05
CA CYS A 226 -11.21 30.76 37.50
C CYS A 226 -10.90 29.73 36.40
N LEU A 227 -11.48 29.89 35.20
CA LEU A 227 -11.34 28.96 34.09
C LEU A 227 -9.92 28.94 33.52
N HIS A 228 -9.26 30.09 33.34
CA HIS A 228 -7.84 30.11 32.94
C HIS A 228 -6.93 29.45 33.97
N ARG A 229 -7.19 29.68 35.27
CA ARG A 229 -6.39 29.03 36.33
C ARG A 229 -6.60 27.52 36.31
N TRP A 230 -7.86 27.05 36.33
CA TRP A 230 -8.16 25.61 36.32
C TRP A 230 -7.68 24.93 35.04
N ARG A 231 -7.81 25.57 33.87
CA ARG A 231 -7.25 25.05 32.61
C ARG A 231 -5.73 24.84 32.75
N LYS A 232 -5.00 25.85 33.25
CA LYS A 232 -3.55 25.77 33.45
C LYS A 232 -3.14 24.76 34.52
N GLU A 233 -3.92 24.61 35.59
CA GLU A 233 -3.73 23.58 36.61
C GLU A 233 -3.89 22.18 35.99
N VAL A 234 -4.93 21.95 35.18
CA VAL A 234 -5.16 20.68 34.47
C VAL A 234 -4.10 20.39 33.40
N GLU A 235 -3.67 21.39 32.62
CA GLU A 235 -2.58 21.25 31.64
C GLU A 235 -1.26 20.86 32.32
N ASN A 236 -0.98 21.39 33.52
CA ASN A 236 0.16 20.99 34.32
C ASN A 236 0.01 19.56 34.87
N ASP A 237 -1.10 19.27 35.56
CA ASP A 237 -1.39 17.92 36.11
C ASP A 237 -1.27 16.84 35.02
N THR A 238 -1.81 17.11 33.83
CA THR A 238 -1.80 16.18 32.68
C THR A 238 -0.38 15.90 32.20
N ARG A 239 0.43 16.94 31.99
CA ARG A 239 1.83 16.81 31.57
C ARG A 239 2.68 16.14 32.65
N ASP A 240 2.55 16.55 33.90
CA ASP A 240 3.35 16.02 35.01
C ASP A 240 3.02 14.54 35.28
N LEU A 241 1.79 14.10 35.01
CA LEU A 241 1.39 12.68 34.96
C LEU A 241 1.99 11.95 33.77
N GLN A 242 1.91 12.49 32.55
CA GLN A 242 2.50 11.91 31.33
C GLN A 242 4.02 11.72 31.48
N GLU A 243 4.74 12.72 31.97
CA GLU A 243 6.17 12.60 32.28
C GLU A 243 6.46 11.52 33.33
N SER A 244 5.61 11.39 34.36
CA SER A 244 5.79 10.41 35.43
C SER A 244 5.57 8.98 34.92
N ILE A 245 4.56 8.78 34.06
CA ILE A 245 4.29 7.55 33.32
C ILE A 245 5.51 7.18 32.46
N ALA A 246 6.01 8.12 31.65
CA ALA A 246 7.17 7.89 30.78
C ALA A 246 8.46 7.59 31.57
N ARG A 247 8.69 8.27 32.72
CA ARG A 247 9.80 7.97 33.64
C ARG A 247 9.73 6.54 34.15
N ILE A 248 8.55 6.06 34.58
CA ILE A 248 8.37 4.70 35.10
C ILE A 248 8.54 3.65 34.00
N GLN A 249 7.97 3.87 32.81
CA GLN A 249 8.16 2.97 31.66
C GLN A 249 9.64 2.79 31.34
N ARG A 250 10.38 3.90 31.22
CA ARG A 250 11.83 3.90 31.00
C ARG A 250 12.62 3.21 32.13
N THR A 251 12.17 3.30 33.37
CA THR A 251 12.77 2.57 34.51
C THR A 251 12.52 1.05 34.42
N ILE A 252 11.35 0.62 33.94
CA ILE A 252 11.04 -0.81 33.71
C ILE A 252 11.87 -1.35 32.53
N GLU A 253 11.92 -0.62 31.40
CA GLU A 253 12.72 -0.96 30.21
C GLU A 253 14.20 -1.19 30.57
N LEU A 254 14.80 -0.23 31.29
CA LEU A 254 16.21 -0.26 31.66
C LEU A 254 16.53 -1.17 32.87
N MET A 255 15.52 -1.79 33.50
CA MET A 255 15.69 -2.57 34.74
C MET A 255 16.69 -3.73 34.58
N TYR A 256 16.84 -4.29 33.38
CA TYR A 256 17.79 -5.37 33.09
C TYR A 256 19.00 -4.93 32.23
N SER A 257 19.20 -3.64 32.00
CA SER A 257 20.32 -3.10 31.20
C SER A 257 21.63 -2.94 31.99
N ASP A 258 21.70 -3.45 33.21
CA ASP A 258 22.92 -3.50 34.02
C ASP A 258 24.01 -4.36 33.34
N LYS A 259 25.28 -3.96 33.43
CA LYS A 259 26.41 -4.73 32.86
C LYS A 259 26.52 -6.18 33.36
N SER A 260 25.97 -6.48 34.53
CA SER A 260 25.89 -7.82 35.13
C SER A 260 24.73 -8.69 34.59
N MET A 261 23.81 -8.09 33.84
CA MET A 261 22.65 -8.74 33.18
C MET A 261 22.79 -8.75 31.65
N LEU A 262 24.00 -8.46 31.14
CA LEU A 262 24.35 -8.42 29.72
C LEU A 262 25.60 -9.28 29.43
N GLN A 263 25.69 -10.47 30.05
CA GLN A 263 26.84 -11.39 29.95
C GLN A 263 26.54 -12.69 29.19
N VAL A 264 25.29 -12.95 28.79
CA VAL A 264 24.88 -14.11 27.99
C VAL A 264 24.12 -13.64 26.73
N PRO A 265 24.81 -13.00 25.76
CA PRO A 265 24.22 -12.58 24.49
C PRO A 265 24.00 -13.78 23.55
N TYR A 266 22.81 -13.83 22.96
CA TYR A 266 22.43 -14.76 21.92
C TYR A 266 21.96 -13.97 20.70
N ARG A 267 22.61 -14.14 19.54
CA ARG A 267 22.27 -13.46 18.28
C ARG A 267 21.19 -14.24 17.54
N LEU A 268 20.18 -13.57 17.00
CA LEU A 268 19.19 -14.22 16.15
C LEU A 268 19.85 -14.63 14.83
N HIS A 269 19.78 -15.93 14.50
CA HIS A 269 20.37 -16.49 13.30
C HIS A 269 19.32 -16.86 12.25
N ALA A 270 18.18 -17.40 12.66
CA ALA A 270 17.07 -17.68 11.75
C ALA A 270 15.70 -17.44 12.36
N VAL A 271 14.73 -17.11 11.50
CA VAL A 271 13.31 -16.94 11.81
C VAL A 271 12.50 -17.74 10.81
N LEU A 272 11.67 -18.64 11.30
CA LEU A 272 10.79 -19.48 10.48
C LEU A 272 9.37 -18.89 10.54
N VAL A 273 8.86 -18.52 9.37
CA VAL A 273 7.60 -17.79 9.18
C VAL A 273 6.59 -18.69 8.50
N HIS A 274 5.32 -18.57 8.92
CA HIS A 274 4.19 -19.30 8.36
C HIS A 274 3.04 -18.33 8.04
N GLU A 275 2.46 -18.45 6.85
CA GLU A 275 1.25 -17.75 6.40
C GLU A 275 0.17 -18.76 5.99
N GLY A 276 -1.00 -18.73 6.65
CA GLY A 276 -2.05 -19.71 6.45
C GLY A 276 -2.67 -20.26 7.74
N GLN A 277 -3.40 -21.37 7.61
CA GLN A 277 -4.17 -22.02 8.67
C GLN A 277 -3.38 -23.15 9.33
N ALA A 278 -3.85 -23.68 10.46
CA ALA A 278 -3.16 -24.74 11.22
C ALA A 278 -2.81 -26.00 10.40
N ASN A 279 -3.62 -26.34 9.39
CA ASN A 279 -3.49 -27.57 8.60
C ASN A 279 -2.82 -27.35 7.23
N ALA A 280 -2.74 -26.10 6.76
CA ALA A 280 -2.27 -25.76 5.41
C ALA A 280 -1.90 -24.27 5.33
N GLY A 281 -0.72 -23.99 4.79
CA GLY A 281 -0.18 -22.65 4.62
C GLY A 281 1.22 -22.69 4.03
N HIS A 282 1.75 -21.53 3.70
CA HIS A 282 3.08 -21.36 3.11
C HIS A 282 4.15 -21.08 4.18
N TYR A 283 5.36 -21.57 3.96
CA TYR A 283 6.46 -21.55 4.93
C TYR A 283 7.75 -21.00 4.28
N TRP A 284 8.43 -20.08 4.96
CA TRP A 284 9.74 -19.59 4.53
C TRP A 284 10.64 -19.27 5.72
N ALA A 285 11.94 -19.11 5.45
CA ALA A 285 12.93 -18.76 6.46
C ALA A 285 13.59 -17.41 6.14
N TYR A 286 13.80 -16.59 7.16
CA TYR A 286 14.87 -15.60 7.15
C TYR A 286 16.09 -16.18 7.85
N ILE A 287 17.26 -16.10 7.25
CA ILE A 287 18.53 -16.57 7.83
C ILE A 287 19.57 -15.45 7.71
N PHE A 288 20.35 -15.22 8.76
CA PHE A 288 21.42 -14.23 8.76
C PHE A 288 22.70 -14.84 8.17
N ASP A 289 23.08 -14.37 6.99
CA ASP A 289 24.38 -14.65 6.38
C ASP A 289 25.45 -13.86 7.13
N SER A 290 26.29 -14.59 7.88
CA SER A 290 27.39 -14.04 8.67
C SER A 290 28.61 -13.60 7.84
N TYR A 291 28.72 -14.05 6.59
CA TYR A 291 29.78 -13.61 5.67
C TYR A 291 29.40 -12.29 4.98
N GLN A 292 28.17 -12.18 4.47
CA GLN A 292 27.62 -10.93 3.90
C GLN A 292 27.10 -9.95 4.97
N GLN A 293 27.06 -10.34 6.25
CA GLN A 293 26.46 -9.60 7.37
C GLN A 293 25.04 -9.08 7.06
N ARG A 294 24.20 -9.95 6.48
CA ARG A 294 22.90 -9.58 5.91
C ARG A 294 21.85 -10.65 6.11
N TRP A 295 20.59 -10.25 6.24
CA TRP A 295 19.45 -11.17 6.19
C TRP A 295 19.19 -11.65 4.76
N MET A 296 18.94 -12.95 4.63
CA MET A 296 18.60 -13.63 3.39
C MET A 296 17.23 -14.31 3.57
N LYS A 297 16.32 -14.13 2.61
CA LYS A 297 14.99 -14.73 2.60
C LYS A 297 15.05 -15.98 1.73
N TYR A 298 14.82 -17.14 2.32
CA TYR A 298 14.78 -18.45 1.68
C TYR A 298 13.30 -18.85 1.53
N ASN A 299 12.78 -18.69 0.32
CA ASN A 299 11.39 -18.91 -0.04
C ASN A 299 11.34 -19.90 -1.23
N ASP A 300 11.36 -21.19 -0.92
CA ASP A 300 11.53 -22.30 -1.86
C ASP A 300 12.70 -22.07 -2.84
N ILE A 301 12.40 -21.98 -4.14
CA ILE A 301 13.38 -21.72 -5.21
C ILE A 301 13.96 -20.30 -5.19
N SER A 302 13.34 -19.37 -4.46
CA SER A 302 13.74 -17.96 -4.40
C SER A 302 14.56 -17.67 -3.14
N VAL A 303 15.88 -17.49 -3.33
CA VAL A 303 16.79 -17.00 -2.28
C VAL A 303 17.15 -15.54 -2.54
N THR A 304 16.54 -14.61 -1.80
CA THR A 304 16.70 -13.17 -2.02
C THR A 304 17.42 -12.47 -0.87
N LYS A 305 18.04 -11.32 -1.17
CA LYS A 305 18.64 -10.43 -0.16
C LYS A 305 17.52 -9.65 0.53
N SER A 306 17.51 -9.66 1.86
CA SER A 306 16.49 -9.04 2.71
C SER A 306 17.12 -8.03 3.68
N THR A 307 16.29 -7.25 4.36
CA THR A 307 16.67 -6.38 5.46
C THR A 307 16.01 -6.82 6.77
N TRP A 308 16.32 -6.14 7.89
CA TRP A 308 15.68 -6.40 9.19
C TRP A 308 14.22 -5.95 9.18
N GLU A 309 13.91 -4.83 8.52
CA GLU A 309 12.57 -4.22 8.48
C GLU A 309 11.57 -5.08 7.67
N GLU A 310 12.05 -5.79 6.65
CA GLU A 310 11.25 -6.83 5.97
C GLU A 310 11.00 -8.04 6.87
N LEU A 311 12.02 -8.50 7.61
CA LEU A 311 11.88 -9.59 8.56
C LEU A 311 10.86 -9.24 9.64
N GLU A 312 10.96 -8.07 10.29
CA GLU A 312 10.02 -7.62 11.32
C GLU A 312 8.56 -7.60 10.82
N ARG A 313 8.33 -6.98 9.65
CA ARG A 313 7.01 -6.83 9.03
C ARG A 313 6.35 -8.17 8.74
N ASP A 314 7.09 -9.14 8.20
CA ASP A 314 6.55 -10.46 7.84
C ASP A 314 6.52 -11.42 9.07
N SER A 315 7.27 -11.14 10.15
CA SER A 315 7.49 -12.09 11.25
C SER A 315 6.79 -11.72 12.58
N PHE A 316 6.69 -10.44 12.94
CA PHE A 316 6.09 -10.05 14.24
C PHE A 316 4.58 -10.33 14.30
N GLY A 317 3.90 -10.34 13.16
CA GLY A 317 2.44 -10.40 13.06
C GLY A 317 1.79 -9.01 13.07
N GLY A 318 0.48 -8.96 12.88
CA GLY A 318 -0.34 -7.73 12.90
C GLY A 318 -0.38 -6.96 11.57
N TYR A 319 0.62 -7.11 10.70
CA TYR A 319 0.67 -6.46 9.38
C TYR A 319 0.17 -7.33 8.22
N ARG A 320 0.23 -8.67 8.37
CA ARG A 320 -0.09 -9.68 7.33
C ARG A 320 -0.63 -10.97 7.98
N ASN A 321 -1.04 -11.93 7.15
CA ASN A 321 -1.44 -13.26 7.60
C ASN A 321 -0.21 -14.13 7.98
N ALA A 322 0.97 -13.74 7.51
CA ALA A 322 2.29 -14.21 7.95
C ALA A 322 2.58 -13.92 9.44
N SER A 323 3.32 -14.83 10.07
CA SER A 323 3.90 -14.64 11.41
C SER A 323 5.01 -15.67 11.68
N ALA A 324 6.02 -15.31 12.46
CA ALA A 324 6.99 -16.27 12.98
C ALA A 324 6.31 -17.31 13.89
N TYR A 325 6.69 -18.57 13.70
CA TYR A 325 6.32 -19.71 14.55
C TYR A 325 7.54 -20.36 15.23
N CYS A 326 8.76 -20.10 14.76
CA CYS A 326 9.98 -20.53 15.43
C CYS A 326 11.10 -19.49 15.27
N LEU A 327 11.84 -19.24 16.36
CA LEU A 327 13.03 -18.38 16.40
C LEU A 327 14.25 -19.21 16.73
N MET A 328 15.35 -19.02 15.99
CA MET A 328 16.62 -19.72 16.21
C MET A 328 17.71 -18.71 16.54
N TYR A 329 18.20 -18.78 17.77
CA TYR A 329 19.27 -17.95 18.30
C TYR A 329 20.57 -18.75 18.45
N ILE A 330 21.73 -18.10 18.33
CA ILE A 330 23.06 -18.69 18.53
C ILE A 330 23.84 -17.93 19.59
N ASN A 331 24.66 -18.64 20.37
CA ASN A 331 25.49 -18.07 21.44
C ASN A 331 26.60 -17.16 20.86
N ASP A 332 26.47 -15.84 21.05
CA ASP A 332 27.39 -14.84 20.45
C ASP A 332 28.81 -14.87 21.10
N LYS A 333 29.00 -15.68 22.15
CA LYS A 333 30.31 -15.92 22.80
C LYS A 333 31.05 -17.15 22.27
N GLU A 334 30.44 -17.99 21.43
CA GLU A 334 31.06 -19.21 20.89
C GLU A 334 31.14 -19.14 19.35
N PRO A 335 32.13 -18.42 18.78
CA PRO A 335 32.25 -18.19 17.34
C PRO A 335 32.50 -19.47 16.51
N LEU A 336 32.79 -20.60 17.17
CA LEU A 336 33.05 -21.90 16.55
C LEU A 336 31.92 -22.42 15.65
N PHE A 337 30.67 -21.98 15.86
CA PHE A 337 29.52 -22.38 15.04
C PHE A 337 29.43 -21.67 13.68
N ILE A 338 30.27 -20.65 13.43
CA ILE A 338 30.34 -19.88 12.18
C ILE A 338 31.75 -19.94 11.55
N GLN A 339 32.76 -20.51 12.24
CA GLN A 339 34.12 -20.57 11.71
C GLN A 339 34.26 -21.57 10.56
N GLU A 340 34.58 -21.04 9.38
CA GLU A 340 34.91 -21.77 8.16
C GLU A 340 36.13 -22.69 8.34
N GLU A 341 36.15 -23.84 7.66
CA GLU A 341 37.25 -24.78 7.77
C GLU A 341 38.50 -24.28 7.03
N PHE A 342 39.64 -24.26 7.73
CA PHE A 342 40.95 -23.89 7.16
C PHE A 342 41.68 -25.10 6.60
N ASN A 343 42.27 -24.93 5.41
CA ASN A 343 43.11 -25.96 4.79
C ASN A 343 44.43 -26.13 5.57
N LYS A 344 44.66 -27.33 6.10
CA LYS A 344 45.81 -27.65 6.98
C LYS A 344 47.16 -27.57 6.28
N ASP A 345 47.20 -27.74 4.96
CA ASP A 345 48.44 -27.75 4.18
C ASP A 345 48.77 -26.40 3.53
N THR A 346 47.76 -25.55 3.26
CA THR A 346 47.95 -24.25 2.59
C THR A 346 47.67 -23.03 3.48
N GLY A 347 47.00 -23.20 4.62
CA GLY A 347 46.61 -22.10 5.51
C GLY A 347 45.52 -21.16 4.96
N HIS A 348 44.95 -21.48 3.79
CA HIS A 348 43.89 -20.69 3.16
C HIS A 348 42.49 -21.18 3.58
N MET A 349 41.51 -20.28 3.58
CA MET A 349 40.08 -20.58 3.77
C MET A 349 39.57 -21.50 2.65
N ILE A 350 38.76 -22.50 3.00
CA ILE A 350 38.15 -23.41 2.03
C ILE A 350 36.73 -22.93 1.72
N PHE A 351 36.45 -22.61 0.46
CA PHE A 351 35.12 -22.18 -0.01
C PHE A 351 34.48 -23.20 -0.95
N GLY A 352 33.14 -23.25 -0.92
CA GLY A 352 32.33 -23.97 -1.91
C GLY A 352 32.66 -25.47 -2.02
N LEU A 353 32.77 -25.98 -3.25
CA LEU A 353 33.00 -27.40 -3.52
C LEU A 353 34.26 -27.98 -2.86
N ASP A 354 35.23 -27.15 -2.48
CA ASP A 354 36.48 -27.66 -1.92
C ASP A 354 36.39 -28.09 -0.44
N THR A 355 35.29 -27.76 0.25
CA THR A 355 34.95 -28.36 1.57
C THR A 355 34.37 -29.77 1.44
N LEU A 356 33.79 -30.10 0.28
CA LEU A 356 33.08 -31.37 0.09
C LEU A 356 34.05 -32.56 0.04
N PRO A 357 33.73 -33.69 0.71
CA PRO A 357 34.35 -34.99 0.47
C PRO A 357 34.46 -35.32 -1.04
N PRO A 358 35.51 -36.04 -1.49
CA PRO A 358 35.77 -36.23 -2.92
C PRO A 358 34.62 -36.86 -3.71
N ASP A 359 33.89 -37.79 -3.10
CA ASP A 359 32.71 -38.46 -3.65
C ASP A 359 31.54 -37.50 -3.86
N LEU A 360 31.23 -36.64 -2.89
CA LEU A 360 30.23 -35.58 -3.04
C LEU A 360 30.69 -34.50 -4.03
N ARG A 361 31.99 -34.18 -4.04
CA ARG A 361 32.58 -33.20 -4.97
C ARG A 361 32.48 -33.67 -6.42
N ASP A 362 32.74 -34.94 -6.67
CA ASP A 362 32.64 -35.52 -8.02
C ASP A 362 31.19 -35.79 -8.44
N PHE A 363 30.28 -36.08 -7.49
CA PHE A 363 28.83 -36.07 -7.75
C PHE A 363 28.35 -34.68 -8.22
N VAL A 364 28.65 -33.60 -7.48
CA VAL A 364 28.22 -32.23 -7.87
C VAL A 364 28.85 -31.80 -9.20
N LYS A 365 30.12 -32.15 -9.48
CA LYS A 365 30.73 -31.89 -10.80
C LYS A 365 30.03 -32.62 -11.94
N GLU A 366 29.56 -33.84 -11.72
CA GLU A 366 28.87 -34.61 -12.76
C GLU A 366 27.45 -34.10 -12.99
N ASP A 367 26.78 -33.62 -11.93
CA ASP A 367 25.47 -32.98 -12.04
C ASP A 367 25.55 -31.61 -12.75
N ASN A 368 26.53 -30.78 -12.39
CA ASN A 368 26.80 -29.52 -13.08
C ASN A 368 27.02 -29.71 -14.59
N LYS A 369 27.75 -30.75 -15.02
CA LYS A 369 27.93 -31.07 -16.45
C LYS A 369 26.63 -31.45 -17.17
N ARG A 370 25.66 -32.04 -16.46
CA ARG A 370 24.34 -32.34 -17.05
C ARG A 370 23.58 -31.06 -17.27
N PHE A 371 23.60 -30.15 -16.30
CA PHE A 371 23.01 -28.82 -16.43
C PHE A 371 23.67 -27.98 -17.53
N GLU A 372 25.02 -28.00 -17.66
CA GLU A 372 25.74 -27.40 -18.79
C GLU A 372 25.26 -27.97 -20.13
N LYS A 373 25.09 -29.29 -20.22
CA LYS A 373 24.60 -29.97 -21.43
C LYS A 373 23.10 -29.72 -21.71
N GLU A 374 22.27 -29.49 -20.69
CA GLU A 374 20.88 -29.08 -20.85
C GLU A 374 20.77 -27.67 -21.44
N LEU A 375 21.69 -26.76 -21.08
CA LEU A 375 21.83 -25.45 -21.71
C LEU A 375 22.29 -25.55 -23.18
N GLU A 376 23.28 -26.40 -23.49
CA GLU A 376 23.70 -26.67 -24.87
C GLU A 376 22.55 -27.22 -25.74
N GLU A 377 21.75 -28.15 -25.20
CA GLU A 377 20.59 -28.72 -25.90
C GLU A 377 19.43 -27.72 -26.05
N TRP A 378 19.29 -26.76 -25.14
CA TRP A 378 18.31 -25.68 -25.23
C TRP A 378 18.65 -24.69 -26.36
N ASP A 379 19.90 -24.22 -26.42
CA ASP A 379 20.37 -23.31 -27.46
C ASP A 379 20.35 -23.96 -28.86
N ALA A 380 20.65 -25.26 -28.93
CA ALA A 380 20.51 -26.05 -30.16
C ALA A 380 19.03 -26.15 -30.62
N GLN A 381 18.09 -26.34 -29.69
CA GLN A 381 16.65 -26.38 -30.00
C GLN A 381 16.10 -25.02 -30.45
N LEU A 382 16.53 -23.92 -29.81
CA LEU A 382 16.23 -22.56 -30.27
C LEU A 382 16.73 -22.33 -31.70
N SER A 383 17.99 -22.69 -31.96
CA SER A 383 18.62 -22.58 -33.27
C SER A 383 17.89 -23.39 -34.36
N LEU A 384 17.39 -24.59 -34.02
CA LEU A 384 16.63 -25.44 -34.94
C LEU A 384 15.23 -24.88 -35.24
N LYS A 385 14.52 -24.32 -34.26
CA LYS A 385 13.23 -23.65 -34.48
C LYS A 385 13.37 -22.47 -35.45
N ALA A 386 14.33 -21.59 -35.18
CA ALA A 386 14.64 -20.43 -36.03
C ALA A 386 15.12 -20.79 -37.45
N GLN A 387 15.55 -22.05 -37.69
CA GLN A 387 15.83 -22.58 -39.02
C GLN A 387 14.59 -23.18 -39.69
N GLN A 388 13.72 -23.89 -38.95
CA GLN A 388 12.49 -24.47 -39.51
C GLN A 388 11.52 -23.39 -40.02
N GLU A 389 11.39 -22.27 -39.31
CA GLU A 389 10.57 -21.13 -39.73
C GLU A 389 11.04 -20.53 -41.07
N LYS A 390 12.35 -20.57 -41.35
CA LYS A 390 12.96 -20.10 -42.61
C LYS A 390 12.79 -21.05 -43.80
N ILE A 391 12.23 -22.26 -43.61
CA ILE A 391 12.20 -23.34 -44.61
C ILE A 391 10.77 -23.58 -45.18
N SER A 392 9.78 -22.72 -44.87
CA SER A 392 8.39 -22.84 -45.37
C SER A 392 8.02 -21.79 -46.45
N PRO A 393 8.16 -22.10 -47.76
CA PRO A 393 7.82 -21.16 -48.83
C PRO A 393 6.38 -21.28 -49.35
N VAL A 394 5.63 -20.18 -49.34
CA VAL A 394 4.39 -19.99 -50.14
C VAL A 394 4.73 -19.20 -51.42
N PRO A 395 4.36 -19.64 -52.63
CA PRO A 395 4.98 -19.12 -53.86
C PRO A 395 4.18 -18.06 -54.65
N ARG A 396 4.94 -17.23 -55.40
CA ARG A 396 4.56 -16.29 -56.51
C ARG A 396 4.21 -14.85 -56.10
N VAL A 397 4.58 -13.79 -56.85
CA VAL A 397 5.40 -13.66 -58.09
C VAL A 397 6.06 -12.25 -58.14
N PRO A 398 7.20 -12.04 -58.84
CA PRO A 398 8.08 -10.88 -58.59
C PRO A 398 7.99 -9.73 -59.62
N MET A 399 8.66 -8.61 -59.31
CA MET A 399 9.23 -7.70 -60.30
C MET A 399 10.70 -7.33 -59.96
N SER A 400 11.42 -6.82 -60.97
CA SER A 400 12.85 -6.45 -60.99
C SER A 400 13.18 -5.22 -60.12
N SER A 401 14.43 -4.94 -59.72
CA SER A 401 15.67 -5.09 -60.52
C SER A 401 16.99 -5.26 -59.73
N THR A 402 18.07 -5.49 -60.49
CA THR A 402 19.50 -5.54 -60.09
C THR A 402 19.96 -4.23 -59.39
N THR A 403 21.11 -4.13 -58.71
CA THR A 403 22.46 -4.57 -59.18
C THR A 403 23.55 -4.57 -58.07
N GLN A 404 24.41 -5.61 -58.09
CA GLN A 404 25.81 -5.70 -57.58
C GLN A 404 26.18 -5.51 -56.09
N GLU A 405 26.60 -6.63 -55.48
CA GLU A 405 27.67 -6.80 -54.47
C GLU A 405 29.07 -6.48 -55.08
N PRO A 406 30.18 -6.25 -54.31
CA PRO A 406 30.84 -7.32 -53.53
C PRO A 406 31.68 -6.93 -52.25
N GLU A 407 32.02 -7.95 -51.43
CA GLU A 407 33.29 -8.15 -50.63
C GLU A 407 33.76 -7.06 -49.61
N TYR A 408 34.39 -7.32 -48.43
CA TYR A 408 34.99 -8.52 -47.80
C TYR A 408 35.12 -8.37 -46.25
N LEU A 409 35.43 -9.48 -45.56
CA LEU A 409 36.11 -9.65 -44.24
C LEU A 409 35.37 -9.45 -42.88
N GLU A 410 35.10 -10.60 -42.25
CA GLU A 410 35.44 -11.02 -40.86
C GLU A 410 35.26 -10.08 -39.64
N GLN A 411 34.43 -10.54 -38.67
CA GLN A 411 34.41 -10.11 -37.26
C GLN A 411 34.97 -11.22 -36.33
N PRO A 412 35.59 -10.87 -35.19
CA PRO A 412 35.99 -11.83 -34.14
C PRO A 412 34.81 -12.30 -33.27
N SER A 413 35.03 -13.31 -32.43
CA SER A 413 34.00 -14.08 -31.74
C SER A 413 33.40 -13.46 -30.47
N THR A 414 32.16 -13.86 -30.16
CA THR A 414 31.25 -13.33 -29.12
C THR A 414 31.65 -13.57 -27.65
N ALA A 415 32.88 -14.01 -27.36
CA ALA A 415 33.28 -14.45 -26.02
C ALA A 415 33.47 -13.32 -24.99
N ASP A 416 33.89 -12.12 -25.42
CA ASP A 416 34.34 -11.07 -24.49
C ASP A 416 33.20 -10.21 -23.90
N PHE A 417 32.05 -10.09 -24.59
CA PHE A 417 30.89 -9.32 -24.12
C PHE A 417 30.39 -9.77 -22.73
N SER A 418 30.46 -11.08 -22.42
CA SER A 418 29.98 -11.64 -21.15
C SER A 418 30.81 -11.21 -19.92
N LYS A 419 32.07 -10.78 -20.13
CA LYS A 419 32.93 -10.25 -19.06
C LYS A 419 32.71 -8.76 -18.83
N GLN A 420 32.63 -7.99 -19.92
CA GLN A 420 32.40 -6.54 -19.90
C GLN A 420 31.13 -6.20 -19.09
N LEU A 421 30.01 -6.84 -19.43
CA LEU A 421 28.71 -6.66 -18.77
C LEU A 421 28.74 -6.96 -17.27
N LYS A 422 29.59 -7.88 -16.80
CA LYS A 422 29.69 -8.24 -15.38
C LYS A 422 30.49 -7.21 -14.59
N GLU A 423 31.60 -6.69 -15.13
CA GLU A 423 32.35 -5.62 -14.46
C GLU A 423 31.57 -4.31 -14.39
N ASP A 424 30.88 -3.94 -15.47
CA ASP A 424 30.17 -2.66 -15.54
C ASP A 424 28.88 -2.68 -14.71
N SER A 425 28.22 -3.85 -14.58
CA SER A 425 27.15 -4.07 -13.60
C SER A 425 27.64 -3.89 -12.15
N ILE A 426 28.84 -4.40 -11.82
CA ILE A 426 29.44 -4.24 -10.49
C ILE A 426 29.78 -2.76 -10.24
N ARG A 427 30.37 -2.05 -11.23
CA ARG A 427 30.65 -0.60 -11.14
C ARG A 427 29.37 0.22 -10.92
N ALA A 428 28.28 -0.10 -11.62
CA ALA A 428 26.99 0.57 -11.43
C ALA A 428 26.43 0.39 -10.01
N ILE A 429 26.45 -0.85 -9.48
CA ILE A 429 25.99 -1.17 -8.12
C ILE A 429 26.82 -0.43 -7.07
N THR A 430 28.16 -0.38 -7.21
CA THR A 430 29.02 0.37 -6.27
C THR A 430 28.73 1.86 -6.30
N LYS A 431 28.49 2.46 -7.48
CA LYS A 431 28.21 3.90 -7.60
C LYS A 431 26.85 4.27 -6.98
N ALA A 432 25.81 3.47 -7.22
CA ALA A 432 24.49 3.66 -6.61
C ALA A 432 24.54 3.60 -5.08
N PHE A 433 25.42 2.76 -4.51
CA PHE A 433 25.62 2.67 -3.05
C PHE A 433 26.21 3.95 -2.45
N THR A 434 27.08 4.65 -3.17
CA THR A 434 27.74 5.88 -2.69
C THR A 434 26.91 7.16 -2.80
N GLU A 435 25.82 7.16 -3.57
CA GLU A 435 24.99 8.35 -3.78
C GLU A 435 23.76 8.40 -2.83
N GLN A 436 23.62 7.43 -1.91
CA GLN A 436 22.44 7.26 -1.04
C GLN A 436 22.64 7.62 0.45
N GLU A 437 23.87 7.87 0.92
CA GLU A 437 24.11 8.24 2.34
C GLU A 437 23.73 9.70 2.70
N ASP A 438 23.68 10.61 1.72
CA ASP A 438 23.47 12.06 1.96
C ASP A 438 22.00 12.52 1.75
N LYS A 439 21.12 12.20 2.72
CA LYS A 439 19.90 13.00 3.04
C LYS A 439 19.34 12.70 4.44
N ASN A 440 19.49 13.67 5.35
CA ASN A 440 18.97 13.64 6.73
C ASN A 440 17.43 13.82 6.78
N PRO A 441 16.64 12.95 7.46
CA PRO A 441 15.18 12.95 7.39
C PRO A 441 14.47 13.82 8.45
N GLU A 442 14.55 15.15 8.34
CA GLU A 442 13.81 16.09 9.22
C GLU A 442 12.91 17.10 8.46
N THR A 443 12.15 16.69 7.43
CA THR A 443 11.17 17.60 6.79
C THR A 443 9.92 16.95 6.15
N ILE A 444 9.49 15.76 6.61
CA ILE A 444 8.17 15.19 6.23
C ILE A 444 7.37 14.76 7.47
N MET A 445 7.21 15.70 8.41
CA MET A 445 6.12 15.66 9.40
C MET A 445 5.52 17.06 9.53
N HIS A 446 4.46 17.34 8.76
CA HIS A 446 3.36 18.26 9.09
C HIS A 446 2.39 18.37 7.90
N MET A 447 1.32 17.57 7.93
CA MET A 447 -0.05 17.92 7.46
C MET A 447 -1.00 16.76 7.86
N ASN A 448 -2.30 17.06 7.95
CA ASN A 448 -3.39 16.12 8.28
C ASN A 448 -3.29 15.40 9.64
N SER A 449 -3.71 16.09 10.70
CA SER A 449 -3.97 15.50 12.03
C SER A 449 -5.34 15.91 12.57
N HIS A 450 -6.37 15.11 12.32
CA HIS A 450 -7.67 15.06 13.03
C HIS A 450 -8.00 13.56 13.16
N ASN A 451 -7.93 12.96 14.36
CA ASN A 451 -8.89 13.03 15.48
C ASN A 451 -10.15 12.17 15.26
N ASP A 452 -10.14 10.96 15.85
CA ASP A 452 -11.25 10.45 16.66
C ASP A 452 -10.73 9.39 17.68
N PRO A 453 -11.45 9.05 18.77
CA PRO A 453 -10.83 8.54 20.00
C PRO A 453 -11.08 7.05 20.35
N ILE A 454 -10.22 6.54 21.23
CA ILE A 454 -10.39 5.30 22.03
C ILE A 454 -11.05 5.70 23.38
N GLY A 455 -11.98 4.97 24.00
CA GLY A 455 -12.71 3.74 23.61
C GLY A 455 -13.43 3.15 24.85
N THR A 456 -14.46 2.30 24.68
CA THR A 456 -15.03 1.43 25.75
C THR A 456 -16.01 0.38 25.18
N ALA A 457 -16.08 -0.79 25.81
CA ALA A 457 -17.01 -1.89 25.52
C ALA A 457 -18.17 -1.98 26.55
N PRO A 458 -19.22 -2.79 26.33
CA PRO A 458 -19.92 -3.06 25.09
C PRO A 458 -21.33 -2.43 25.14
N ASN A 459 -21.72 -1.66 24.13
CA ASN A 459 -23.10 -1.20 23.95
C ASN A 459 -23.57 -1.68 22.58
N GLN A 460 -24.72 -2.36 22.52
CA GLN A 460 -25.39 -2.68 21.26
C GLN A 460 -25.68 -1.38 20.50
N LYS A 461 -24.87 -1.06 19.50
CA LYS A 461 -25.16 0.04 18.57
C LYS A 461 -26.12 -0.51 17.52
N VAL A 462 -27.38 -0.15 17.66
CA VAL A 462 -28.34 -0.24 16.55
C VAL A 462 -27.95 0.83 15.55
N VAL A 463 -27.48 0.42 14.36
CA VAL A 463 -27.09 1.33 13.28
C VAL A 463 -28.10 1.19 12.15
N GLU A 464 -28.70 2.31 11.74
CA GLU A 464 -29.57 2.37 10.56
C GLU A 464 -28.73 2.65 9.31
N VAL A 465 -28.58 1.64 8.45
CA VAL A 465 -27.84 1.76 7.18
C VAL A 465 -28.84 1.93 6.04
N THR A 466 -28.90 3.12 5.44
CA THR A 466 -29.66 3.40 4.22
C THR A 466 -28.87 2.98 2.99
N ILE A 467 -29.27 1.89 2.34
CA ILE A 467 -28.67 1.44 1.08
C ILE A 467 -29.48 2.00 -0.10
N PRO A 468 -28.85 2.73 -1.06
CA PRO A 468 -29.52 3.21 -2.28
C PRO A 468 -30.25 2.07 -3.02
N ASP A 469 -31.44 2.38 -3.56
CA ASP A 469 -32.34 1.44 -4.26
C ASP A 469 -32.80 0.18 -3.48
N ILE A 470 -32.43 0.01 -2.20
CA ILE A 470 -32.82 -1.15 -1.39
C ILE A 470 -33.56 -0.73 -0.09
N GLY A 471 -33.16 0.37 0.56
CA GLY A 471 -33.83 0.93 1.73
C GLY A 471 -33.00 0.90 3.03
N THR A 472 -33.64 1.23 4.15
CA THR A 472 -33.01 1.28 5.48
C THR A 472 -33.01 -0.10 6.15
N TYR A 473 -31.85 -0.55 6.60
CA TYR A 473 -31.70 -1.74 7.42
C TYR A 473 -31.28 -1.38 8.84
N VAL A 474 -31.88 -2.06 9.81
CA VAL A 474 -31.57 -1.94 11.25
C VAL A 474 -30.55 -3.02 11.58
N VAL A 475 -29.30 -2.63 11.85
CA VAL A 475 -28.20 -3.57 12.12
C VAL A 475 -27.94 -3.63 13.62
N GLU A 476 -28.00 -4.84 14.20
CA GLU A 476 -27.65 -5.11 15.59
C GLU A 476 -26.17 -5.51 15.68
N SER A 477 -25.32 -4.61 16.20
CA SER A 477 -23.90 -4.91 16.38
C SER A 477 -23.60 -5.65 17.69
N GLU A 478 -22.97 -6.82 17.55
CA GLU A 478 -22.10 -7.43 18.56
C GLU A 478 -20.64 -7.11 18.20
N GLU A 479 -19.71 -7.18 19.17
CA GLU A 479 -18.33 -6.75 18.97
C GLU A 479 -17.60 -7.64 17.95
N GLY A 480 -17.09 -7.03 16.87
CA GLY A 480 -16.48 -7.72 15.72
C GLY A 480 -17.28 -7.62 14.40
N GLY A 481 -18.43 -6.96 14.39
CA GLY A 481 -19.24 -6.77 13.18
C GLY A 481 -18.59 -5.88 12.12
N TYR A 482 -18.27 -6.50 10.97
CA TYR A 482 -18.16 -6.01 9.58
C TYR A 482 -17.47 -4.66 9.25
N ASP A 483 -16.74 -4.65 8.14
CA ASP A 483 -16.09 -3.45 7.57
C ASP A 483 -17.09 -2.64 6.71
N ASP A 484 -17.33 -1.38 7.10
CA ASP A 484 -18.22 -0.44 6.41
C ASP A 484 -17.74 -0.08 4.97
N GLU A 485 -16.43 -0.03 4.71
CA GLU A 485 -15.92 0.21 3.35
C GLU A 485 -16.13 -1.03 2.46
N VAL A 486 -15.95 -2.23 3.01
CA VAL A 486 -16.22 -3.49 2.29
C VAL A 486 -17.72 -3.64 2.00
N MET A 487 -18.60 -3.28 2.95
CA MET A 487 -20.06 -3.21 2.74
C MET A 487 -20.44 -2.29 1.57
N LEU A 488 -19.70 -1.21 1.35
CA LEU A 488 -19.92 -0.24 0.27
C LEU A 488 -19.29 -0.64 -1.08
N THR A 489 -18.71 -1.84 -1.21
CA THR A 489 -18.20 -2.34 -2.49
C THR A 489 -19.32 -2.83 -3.43
N PRO A 490 -19.17 -2.68 -4.76
CA PRO A 490 -20.14 -3.19 -5.75
C PRO A 490 -20.28 -4.73 -5.76
N ASN A 491 -19.31 -5.43 -5.16
CA ASN A 491 -19.35 -6.86 -4.91
C ASN A 491 -20.33 -7.16 -3.77
N MET A 492 -20.07 -6.58 -2.59
CA MET A 492 -20.85 -6.84 -1.37
C MET A 492 -22.30 -6.36 -1.51
N GLN A 493 -22.52 -5.18 -2.10
CA GLN A 493 -23.86 -4.68 -2.41
C GLN A 493 -24.65 -5.61 -3.36
N GLY A 494 -23.98 -6.25 -4.32
CA GLY A 494 -24.59 -7.26 -5.20
C GLY A 494 -25.08 -8.48 -4.42
N ILE A 495 -24.20 -9.05 -3.59
CA ILE A 495 -24.48 -10.20 -2.74
C ILE A 495 -25.64 -9.92 -1.78
N ILE A 496 -25.61 -8.77 -1.08
CA ILE A 496 -26.67 -8.34 -0.16
C ILE A 496 -28.01 -8.19 -0.91
N MET A 497 -28.01 -7.55 -2.08
CA MET A 497 -29.19 -7.43 -2.93
C MET A 497 -29.72 -8.80 -3.39
N ALA A 498 -28.84 -9.76 -3.69
CA ALA A 498 -29.20 -11.11 -4.10
C ALA A 498 -29.79 -11.95 -2.94
N ILE A 499 -29.25 -11.81 -1.72
CA ILE A 499 -29.81 -12.40 -0.50
C ILE A 499 -31.18 -11.78 -0.20
N GLY A 500 -31.30 -10.44 -0.26
CA GLY A 500 -32.56 -9.73 -0.10
C GLY A 500 -33.65 -10.23 -1.06
N LYS A 501 -33.32 -10.40 -2.35
CA LYS A 501 -34.20 -10.99 -3.37
C LYS A 501 -34.55 -12.46 -3.11
N ALA A 502 -33.72 -13.20 -2.39
CA ALA A 502 -33.97 -14.60 -2.02
C ALA A 502 -34.82 -14.78 -0.75
N THR A 503 -35.11 -13.72 0.02
CA THR A 503 -35.82 -13.77 1.32
C THR A 503 -37.07 -14.66 1.31
N HIS A 504 -38.01 -14.48 0.38
CA HIS A 504 -39.24 -15.29 0.30
C HIS A 504 -38.99 -16.80 0.09
N ILE A 505 -37.84 -17.21 -0.45
CA ILE A 505 -37.43 -18.62 -0.58
C ILE A 505 -36.66 -19.07 0.66
N TYR A 506 -35.84 -18.20 1.27
CA TYR A 506 -35.20 -18.44 2.57
C TYR A 506 -36.26 -18.74 3.65
N ASP A 507 -37.26 -17.87 3.80
CA ASP A 507 -38.31 -17.99 4.84
C ASP A 507 -39.17 -19.25 4.68
N ARG A 508 -39.36 -19.71 3.44
CA ARG A 508 -40.23 -20.83 3.10
C ARG A 508 -39.51 -22.19 3.06
N CYS A 509 -38.24 -22.21 2.69
CA CYS A 509 -37.50 -23.42 2.36
C CYS A 509 -36.16 -23.55 3.12
N GLY A 510 -35.83 -22.60 4.01
CA GLY A 510 -34.62 -22.62 4.84
C GLY A 510 -33.39 -22.00 4.18
N PRO A 511 -32.30 -21.84 4.96
CA PRO A 511 -31.13 -21.06 4.57
C PRO A 511 -30.40 -21.63 3.33
N GLU A 512 -30.33 -22.95 3.18
CA GLU A 512 -29.68 -23.58 2.01
C GLU A 512 -30.45 -23.29 0.71
N ALA A 513 -31.78 -23.30 0.74
CA ALA A 513 -32.61 -22.96 -0.41
C ALA A 513 -32.53 -21.46 -0.76
N GLY A 514 -32.48 -20.60 0.26
CA GLY A 514 -32.24 -19.16 0.09
C GLY A 514 -30.87 -18.88 -0.55
N PHE A 515 -29.80 -19.48 -0.02
CA PHE A 515 -28.43 -19.41 -0.54
C PHE A 515 -28.33 -19.83 -2.02
N PHE A 516 -28.85 -21.01 -2.38
CA PHE A 516 -28.83 -21.48 -3.77
C PHE A 516 -29.65 -20.61 -4.73
N GLN A 517 -30.60 -19.82 -4.23
CA GLN A 517 -31.32 -18.84 -5.03
C GLN A 517 -30.57 -17.50 -5.12
N ALA A 518 -29.93 -17.06 -4.04
CA ALA A 518 -29.11 -15.85 -4.02
C ALA A 518 -27.91 -15.96 -4.99
N ILE A 519 -27.19 -17.09 -4.99
CA ILE A 519 -26.11 -17.36 -5.96
C ILE A 519 -26.61 -17.26 -7.41
N LYS A 520 -27.83 -17.77 -7.70
CA LYS A 520 -28.42 -17.66 -9.06
C LYS A 520 -28.78 -16.23 -9.43
N PHE A 521 -29.29 -15.43 -8.48
CA PHE A 521 -29.58 -14.02 -8.72
C PHE A 521 -28.31 -13.21 -8.95
N GLU A 522 -27.25 -13.46 -8.19
CA GLU A 522 -25.98 -12.74 -8.35
C GLU A 522 -25.23 -13.16 -9.63
N TYR A 523 -25.14 -14.46 -9.93
CA TYR A 523 -24.62 -14.92 -11.21
C TYR A 523 -25.42 -14.34 -12.40
N ALA A 524 -26.75 -14.25 -12.31
CA ALA A 524 -27.57 -13.64 -13.36
C ALA A 524 -27.36 -12.11 -13.47
N ARG A 525 -27.09 -11.41 -12.35
CA ARG A 525 -26.71 -9.99 -12.35
C ARG A 525 -25.38 -9.79 -13.08
N LEU A 526 -24.35 -10.56 -12.70
CA LEU A 526 -23.01 -10.48 -13.25
C LEU A 526 -22.97 -10.91 -14.73
N LEU A 527 -23.73 -11.94 -15.10
CA LEU A 527 -23.92 -12.34 -16.51
C LEU A 527 -24.58 -11.24 -17.34
N LYS A 528 -25.56 -10.51 -16.79
CA LYS A 528 -26.15 -9.36 -17.49
C LYS A 528 -25.11 -8.26 -17.70
N LEU A 529 -24.30 -7.92 -16.69
CA LEU A 529 -23.24 -6.91 -16.82
C LEU A 529 -22.17 -7.33 -17.85
N ALA A 530 -21.84 -8.63 -17.92
CA ALA A 530 -20.93 -9.16 -18.91
C ALA A 530 -21.48 -9.16 -20.36
N GLN A 531 -22.80 -9.01 -20.53
CA GLN A 531 -23.52 -9.01 -21.81
C GLN A 531 -24.10 -7.64 -22.19
N GLU A 532 -23.83 -6.58 -21.42
CA GLU A 532 -24.36 -5.24 -21.67
C GLU A 532 -23.31 -4.44 -22.48
N ASP A 533 -23.67 -4.00 -23.69
CA ASP A 533 -22.83 -3.14 -24.51
C ASP A 533 -22.62 -1.79 -23.81
N THR A 534 -21.39 -1.53 -23.34
CA THR A 534 -21.06 -0.30 -22.60
C THR A 534 -20.40 0.77 -23.47
N PRO A 535 -20.56 2.06 -23.10
CA PRO A 535 -19.75 3.13 -23.69
C PRO A 535 -18.29 3.08 -23.18
N PRO A 536 -17.32 3.68 -23.88
CA PRO A 536 -15.88 3.54 -23.57
C PRO A 536 -15.48 3.95 -22.14
N GLU A 537 -16.23 4.86 -21.52
CA GLU A 537 -15.99 5.27 -20.13
C GLU A 537 -16.43 4.25 -19.06
N ARG A 538 -17.08 3.15 -19.43
CA ARG A 538 -17.65 2.21 -18.46
C ARG A 538 -17.24 0.77 -18.74
N ASP A 539 -16.20 0.31 -18.04
CA ASP A 539 -15.79 -1.09 -18.07
C ASP A 539 -16.33 -1.86 -16.84
N TYR A 540 -17.25 -2.80 -17.05
CA TYR A 540 -17.80 -3.65 -15.98
C TYR A 540 -16.82 -4.72 -15.48
N ARG A 541 -15.74 -5.03 -16.22
CA ARG A 541 -14.67 -5.93 -15.73
C ARG A 541 -13.97 -5.33 -14.51
N LEU A 542 -13.78 -4.01 -14.49
CA LEU A 542 -13.22 -3.28 -13.35
C LEU A 542 -14.10 -3.38 -12.10
N HIS A 543 -15.42 -3.43 -12.29
CA HIS A 543 -16.38 -3.49 -11.20
C HIS A 543 -16.34 -4.84 -10.46
N HIS A 544 -16.06 -5.96 -11.17
CA HIS A 544 -16.17 -7.30 -10.59
C HIS A 544 -15.38 -8.38 -11.35
N ALA A 545 -14.55 -9.18 -10.64
CA ALA A 545 -13.72 -10.25 -11.21
C ALA A 545 -14.51 -11.25 -12.09
N ILE A 546 -15.68 -11.69 -11.62
CA ILE A 546 -16.54 -12.61 -12.39
C ILE A 546 -17.02 -12.02 -13.72
N VAL A 547 -17.15 -10.69 -13.89
CA VAL A 547 -17.49 -10.11 -15.21
C VAL A 547 -16.33 -10.32 -16.18
N TYR A 548 -15.09 -10.08 -15.73
CA TYR A 548 -13.87 -10.40 -16.47
C TYR A 548 -13.81 -11.90 -16.82
N PHE A 549 -14.08 -12.79 -15.85
CA PHE A 549 -14.10 -14.25 -16.06
C PHE A 549 -15.17 -14.71 -17.07
N ILE A 550 -16.38 -14.13 -17.05
CA ILE A 550 -17.46 -14.49 -17.98
C ILE A 550 -17.10 -14.08 -19.41
N GLN A 551 -16.63 -12.85 -19.63
CA GLN A 551 -16.24 -12.37 -20.96
C GLN A 551 -15.02 -13.13 -21.51
N ASN A 552 -14.11 -13.53 -20.63
CA ASN A 552 -12.92 -14.34 -20.98
C ASN A 552 -13.16 -15.86 -21.03
N GLN A 553 -14.40 -16.32 -20.86
CA GLN A 553 -14.81 -17.73 -20.94
C GLN A 553 -14.12 -18.66 -19.92
N ALA A 554 -13.87 -18.17 -18.70
CA ALA A 554 -13.28 -18.96 -17.62
C ALA A 554 -14.11 -20.22 -17.29
N PRO A 555 -13.48 -21.32 -16.81
CA PRO A 555 -14.21 -22.54 -16.48
C PRO A 555 -15.25 -22.26 -15.39
N LYS A 556 -16.49 -22.75 -15.57
CA LYS A 556 -17.63 -22.47 -14.67
C LYS A 556 -17.32 -22.74 -13.20
N LYS A 557 -16.51 -23.74 -12.91
CA LYS A 557 -16.07 -24.09 -11.55
C LYS A 557 -15.26 -22.98 -10.86
N ILE A 558 -14.45 -22.22 -11.61
CA ILE A 558 -13.68 -21.06 -11.09
C ILE A 558 -14.65 -19.93 -10.72
N ILE A 559 -15.66 -19.68 -11.57
CA ILE A 559 -16.71 -18.69 -11.31
C ILE A 559 -17.58 -19.12 -10.11
N GLU A 560 -18.01 -20.39 -10.07
CA GLU A 560 -18.77 -20.97 -8.96
C GLU A 560 -17.98 -20.90 -7.64
N ARG A 561 -16.69 -21.25 -7.64
CA ARG A 561 -15.82 -21.09 -6.46
C ARG A 561 -15.67 -19.63 -6.04
N THR A 562 -15.48 -18.71 -6.99
CA THR A 562 -15.36 -17.28 -6.68
C THR A 562 -16.64 -16.73 -6.04
N LEU A 563 -17.82 -17.15 -6.53
CA LEU A 563 -19.09 -16.85 -5.86
C LEU A 563 -19.19 -17.47 -4.47
N LEU A 564 -18.72 -18.71 -4.28
CA LEU A 564 -18.74 -19.36 -2.96
C LEU A 564 -17.83 -18.66 -1.95
N GLU A 565 -16.65 -18.18 -2.35
CA GLU A 565 -15.77 -17.37 -1.50
C GLU A 565 -16.41 -16.03 -1.15
N GLN A 566 -17.03 -15.36 -2.13
CA GLN A 566 -17.77 -14.11 -1.90
C GLN A 566 -18.98 -14.26 -0.97
N PHE A 567 -19.79 -15.31 -1.12
CA PHE A 567 -20.89 -15.59 -0.20
C PHE A 567 -20.42 -16.13 1.16
N ALA A 568 -19.14 -16.53 1.30
CA ALA A 568 -18.53 -16.99 2.55
C ALA A 568 -17.81 -15.88 3.35
N ASP A 569 -17.75 -14.65 2.82
CA ASP A 569 -17.10 -13.49 3.43
C ASP A 569 -17.66 -13.18 4.83
N HIS A 570 -16.76 -13.00 5.81
CA HIS A 570 -17.11 -12.75 7.21
C HIS A 570 -17.89 -11.43 7.42
N ASN A 571 -17.75 -10.48 6.51
CA ASN A 571 -18.49 -9.21 6.56
C ASN A 571 -20.00 -9.42 6.45
N LEU A 572 -20.48 -10.51 5.84
CA LEU A 572 -21.92 -10.87 5.77
C LEU A 572 -22.53 -11.25 7.14
N SER A 573 -21.79 -11.19 8.24
CA SER A 573 -22.26 -11.54 9.58
C SER A 573 -23.26 -10.55 10.23
N PHE A 574 -23.54 -9.40 9.58
CA PHE A 574 -24.33 -8.29 10.13
C PHE A 574 -25.85 -8.53 10.30
N ASP A 575 -26.45 -9.40 9.48
CA ASP A 575 -27.89 -9.74 9.51
C ASP A 575 -28.02 -11.26 9.72
N GLU A 576 -29.02 -11.72 10.48
CA GLU A 576 -29.18 -13.15 10.81
C GLU A 576 -29.27 -14.04 9.55
N ARG A 577 -29.96 -13.58 8.50
CA ARG A 577 -30.12 -14.30 7.23
C ARG A 577 -28.82 -14.30 6.46
N CYS A 578 -28.12 -13.16 6.39
CA CYS A 578 -26.80 -13.07 5.78
C CYS A 578 -25.78 -13.98 6.50
N ARG A 579 -25.76 -13.97 7.84
CA ARG A 579 -24.94 -14.82 8.71
C ARG A 579 -25.24 -16.32 8.51
N ASN A 580 -26.50 -16.68 8.30
CA ASN A 580 -26.90 -18.07 8.03
C ASN A 580 -26.59 -18.51 6.59
N VAL A 581 -26.78 -17.65 5.59
CA VAL A 581 -26.36 -17.87 4.19
C VAL A 581 -24.83 -18.02 4.11
N MET A 582 -24.08 -17.18 4.82
CA MET A 582 -22.62 -17.23 4.93
C MET A 582 -22.13 -18.56 5.52
N LYS A 583 -22.78 -19.05 6.58
CA LYS A 583 -22.47 -20.39 7.14
C LYS A 583 -22.73 -21.52 6.15
N VAL A 584 -23.78 -21.43 5.32
CA VAL A 584 -23.99 -22.41 4.23
C VAL A 584 -22.87 -22.32 3.18
N ALA A 585 -22.49 -21.10 2.76
CA ALA A 585 -21.40 -20.90 1.80
C ALA A 585 -20.07 -21.50 2.29
N GLN A 586 -19.68 -21.20 3.53
CA GLN A 586 -18.48 -21.74 4.18
C GLN A 586 -18.52 -23.28 4.26
N ALA A 587 -19.66 -23.86 4.63
CA ALA A 587 -19.83 -25.31 4.67
C ALA A 587 -19.76 -25.97 3.27
N LYS A 588 -20.27 -25.31 2.22
CA LYS A 588 -20.13 -25.80 0.83
C LYS A 588 -18.69 -25.70 0.33
N LEU A 589 -17.99 -24.61 0.65
CA LEU A 589 -16.59 -24.44 0.25
C LEU A 589 -15.67 -25.50 0.87
N GLN A 590 -15.92 -25.88 2.13
CA GLN A 590 -15.22 -27.00 2.80
C GLN A 590 -15.52 -28.39 2.21
N MET A 591 -16.57 -28.52 1.38
CA MET A 591 -16.93 -29.78 0.71
C MET A 591 -16.33 -29.92 -0.70
N ILE A 592 -15.76 -28.85 -1.28
CA ILE A 592 -15.09 -28.90 -2.58
C ILE A 592 -13.81 -29.71 -2.45
N LYS A 593 -13.63 -30.74 -3.29
CA LYS A 593 -12.40 -31.53 -3.31
C LYS A 593 -11.32 -30.86 -4.19
N PRO A 594 -10.02 -31.09 -3.93
CA PRO A 594 -8.95 -30.71 -4.84
C PRO A 594 -9.17 -31.24 -6.28
N ASP A 595 -9.65 -32.49 -6.41
CA ASP A 595 -9.98 -33.11 -7.70
C ASP A 595 -11.09 -32.37 -8.48
N GLU A 596 -11.90 -31.56 -7.78
CA GLU A 596 -13.04 -30.86 -8.35
C GLU A 596 -12.64 -29.47 -8.89
N VAL A 597 -11.69 -28.76 -8.27
CA VAL A 597 -11.19 -27.46 -8.73
C VAL A 597 -9.66 -27.43 -8.60
N ASN A 598 -8.97 -27.37 -9.73
CA ASN A 598 -7.52 -27.14 -9.75
C ASN A 598 -7.22 -25.76 -9.14
N MET A 599 -6.35 -25.73 -8.13
CA MET A 599 -5.93 -24.50 -7.46
C MET A 599 -5.00 -23.65 -8.33
N GLU A 600 -4.14 -24.29 -9.13
CA GLU A 600 -3.23 -23.59 -10.05
C GLU A 600 -4.03 -22.79 -11.09
N ASP A 601 -5.06 -23.39 -11.69
CA ASP A 601 -5.99 -22.70 -12.59
C ASP A 601 -6.72 -21.55 -11.86
N TYR A 602 -7.14 -21.77 -10.61
CA TYR A 602 -7.87 -20.76 -9.83
C TYR A 602 -7.01 -19.52 -9.54
N GLU A 603 -5.79 -19.75 -9.07
CA GLU A 603 -4.81 -18.69 -8.77
C GLU A 603 -4.36 -17.98 -10.04
N TRP A 604 -4.15 -18.71 -11.15
CA TRP A 604 -3.84 -18.13 -12.45
C TRP A 604 -4.95 -17.20 -12.97
N TRP A 605 -6.22 -17.62 -12.89
CA TRP A 605 -7.35 -16.78 -13.31
C TRP A 605 -7.48 -15.50 -12.47
N HIS A 606 -7.26 -15.56 -11.16
CA HIS A 606 -7.24 -14.36 -10.32
C HIS A 606 -6.01 -13.48 -10.57
N GLN A 607 -4.84 -14.05 -10.84
CA GLN A 607 -3.64 -13.30 -11.19
C GLN A 607 -3.81 -12.56 -12.53
N GLU A 608 -4.43 -13.16 -13.53
CA GLU A 608 -4.79 -12.47 -14.79
C GLU A 608 -5.73 -11.28 -14.56
N TYR A 609 -6.68 -11.41 -13.62
CA TYR A 609 -7.54 -10.28 -13.24
C TYR A 609 -6.78 -9.18 -12.48
N ILE A 610 -5.79 -9.54 -11.66
CA ILE A 610 -4.87 -8.58 -11.01
C ILE A 610 -4.02 -7.86 -12.07
N ASN A 611 -3.42 -8.60 -13.01
CA ASN A 611 -2.64 -8.08 -14.14
C ASN A 611 -3.48 -7.07 -14.96
N PHE A 612 -4.74 -7.38 -15.24
CA PHE A 612 -5.68 -6.47 -15.91
C PHE A 612 -5.97 -5.20 -15.09
N ARG A 613 -6.18 -5.31 -13.77
CA ARG A 613 -6.36 -4.14 -12.89
C ARG A 613 -5.11 -3.26 -12.85
N GLU A 614 -3.92 -3.84 -12.72
CA GLU A 614 -2.65 -3.10 -12.80
C GLU A 614 -2.51 -2.35 -14.13
N THR A 615 -2.75 -3.04 -15.25
CA THR A 615 -2.69 -2.45 -16.61
C THR A 615 -3.65 -1.28 -16.75
N THR A 616 -4.85 -1.39 -16.15
CA THR A 616 -5.81 -0.28 -16.06
C THR A 616 -5.25 0.91 -15.28
N ILE A 617 -4.55 0.68 -14.17
CA ILE A 617 -3.95 1.75 -13.36
C ILE A 617 -2.79 2.42 -14.13
N TYR A 618 -1.89 1.64 -14.76
CA TYR A 618 -0.83 2.19 -15.63
C TYR A 618 -1.43 3.08 -16.74
N LEU A 619 -2.46 2.59 -17.44
CA LEU A 619 -3.14 3.34 -18.50
C LEU A 619 -3.79 4.64 -17.96
N MET A 620 -4.57 4.53 -16.89
CA MET A 620 -5.28 5.65 -16.26
C MET A 620 -4.31 6.74 -15.76
N VAL A 621 -3.23 6.35 -15.07
CA VAL A 621 -2.22 7.30 -14.55
C VAL A 621 -1.42 7.94 -15.69
N GLY A 622 -1.06 7.18 -16.72
CA GLY A 622 -0.40 7.70 -17.93
C GLY A 622 -1.25 8.76 -18.64
N LEU A 623 -2.53 8.47 -18.87
CA LEU A 623 -3.49 9.40 -19.49
C LEU A 623 -3.76 10.63 -18.61
N GLU A 624 -3.84 10.47 -17.29
CA GLU A 624 -3.93 11.59 -16.35
C GLU A 624 -2.70 12.52 -16.41
N HIS A 625 -1.49 11.96 -16.52
CA HIS A 625 -0.26 12.76 -16.68
C HIS A 625 -0.19 13.44 -18.06
N PHE A 626 -0.64 12.76 -19.12
CA PHE A 626 -0.75 13.32 -20.47
C PHE A 626 -1.67 14.56 -20.49
N GLN A 627 -2.86 14.48 -19.86
CA GLN A 627 -3.78 15.63 -19.75
C GLN A 627 -3.21 16.78 -18.90
N LYS A 628 -2.38 16.48 -17.89
CA LYS A 628 -1.62 17.47 -17.10
C LYS A 628 -0.44 18.08 -17.89
N ARG A 629 -0.24 17.68 -19.16
CA ARG A 629 0.92 18.00 -20.03
C ARG A 629 2.28 17.57 -19.45
N ASN A 630 2.28 16.61 -18.54
CA ASN A 630 3.48 16.07 -17.94
C ASN A 630 3.92 14.81 -18.69
N PHE A 631 4.51 15.03 -19.88
CA PHE A 631 4.78 13.95 -20.83
C PHE A 631 5.94 13.02 -20.41
N LYS A 632 6.93 13.47 -19.59
CA LYS A 632 8.05 12.62 -19.12
C LYS A 632 7.51 11.45 -18.29
N GLU A 633 6.70 11.74 -17.27
CA GLU A 633 6.05 10.71 -16.47
C GLU A 633 4.98 9.95 -17.26
N ALA A 634 4.15 10.62 -18.08
CA ALA A 634 3.09 9.95 -18.85
C ALA A 634 3.62 8.82 -19.74
N LEU A 635 4.76 9.04 -20.42
CA LEU A 635 5.39 8.06 -21.29
C LEU A 635 5.75 6.76 -20.56
N LEU A 636 6.32 6.86 -19.36
CA LEU A 636 6.73 5.69 -18.56
C LEU A 636 5.52 4.81 -18.20
N TYR A 637 4.44 5.41 -17.71
CA TYR A 637 3.21 4.68 -17.40
C TYR A 637 2.56 4.07 -18.65
N LEU A 638 2.56 4.79 -19.79
CA LEU A 638 1.97 4.30 -21.05
C LEU A 638 2.78 3.17 -21.70
N ILE A 639 4.11 3.16 -21.58
CA ILE A 639 4.95 2.03 -22.04
C ILE A 639 4.70 0.77 -21.21
N CYS A 640 4.62 0.90 -19.88
CA CYS A 640 4.28 -0.21 -19.00
C CYS A 640 2.85 -0.72 -19.24
N ALA A 641 1.89 0.18 -19.49
CA ALA A 641 0.55 -0.19 -19.91
C ALA A 641 0.56 -0.99 -21.22
N TYR A 642 1.27 -0.52 -22.26
CA TYR A 642 1.32 -1.19 -23.56
C TYR A 642 1.91 -2.61 -23.48
N HIS A 643 3.02 -2.80 -22.75
CA HIS A 643 3.63 -4.13 -22.58
C HIS A 643 2.68 -5.11 -21.87
N LYS A 644 2.20 -4.76 -20.67
CA LYS A 644 1.24 -5.62 -19.93
C LYS A 644 -0.06 -5.84 -20.71
N ASN A 645 -0.48 -4.89 -21.55
CA ASN A 645 -1.65 -5.06 -22.39
C ASN A 645 -1.41 -6.06 -23.54
N LYS A 646 -0.27 -6.02 -24.22
CA LYS A 646 0.10 -7.02 -25.24
C LYS A 646 0.23 -8.42 -24.64
N GLU A 647 0.81 -8.55 -23.44
CA GLU A 647 0.86 -9.81 -22.67
C GLU A 647 -0.55 -10.36 -22.40
N LEU A 648 -1.47 -9.52 -21.92
CA LEU A 648 -2.86 -9.90 -21.68
C LEU A 648 -3.59 -10.25 -22.99
N SER A 649 -3.50 -9.42 -24.03
CA SER A 649 -4.16 -9.66 -25.33
C SER A 649 -3.74 -10.98 -25.98
N ALA A 650 -2.48 -11.40 -25.81
CA ALA A 650 -2.00 -12.70 -26.29
C ALA A 650 -2.76 -13.87 -25.65
N ASN A 651 -3.23 -13.72 -24.41
CA ASN A 651 -4.09 -14.69 -23.71
C ASN A 651 -5.58 -14.59 -24.09
N GLY A 652 -5.99 -13.56 -24.84
CA GLY A 652 -7.32 -13.46 -25.46
C GLY A 652 -7.89 -12.04 -25.58
N LEU A 653 -8.75 -11.84 -26.59
CA LEU A 653 -9.30 -10.52 -27.00
C LEU A 653 -9.97 -9.69 -25.87
N TYR A 654 -10.52 -10.34 -24.83
CA TYR A 654 -11.20 -9.67 -23.71
C TYR A 654 -10.34 -9.55 -22.44
N ARG A 655 -9.04 -9.90 -22.50
CA ARG A 655 -8.10 -9.83 -21.37
C ARG A 655 -7.57 -8.42 -21.09
N GLY A 656 -7.38 -7.62 -22.15
CA GLY A 656 -6.76 -6.29 -22.10
C GLY A 656 -7.75 -5.13 -22.36
N HIS A 657 -7.19 -3.94 -22.53
CA HIS A 657 -7.83 -2.73 -23.07
C HIS A 657 -7.56 -2.60 -24.57
N ASP A 658 -8.23 -1.63 -25.21
CA ASP A 658 -8.04 -1.29 -26.61
C ASP A 658 -6.58 -0.92 -26.92
N GLU A 659 -5.94 -1.70 -27.80
CA GLU A 659 -4.55 -1.49 -28.20
C GLU A 659 -4.36 -0.23 -29.05
N GLU A 660 -5.34 0.18 -29.86
CA GLU A 660 -5.22 1.40 -30.67
C GLU A 660 -5.20 2.65 -29.78
N LEU A 661 -6.00 2.66 -28.71
CA LEU A 661 -5.99 3.71 -27.69
C LEU A 661 -4.62 3.84 -27.01
N ILE A 662 -4.02 2.73 -26.55
CA ILE A 662 -2.70 2.77 -25.88
C ILE A 662 -1.59 3.12 -26.89
N SER A 663 -1.62 2.52 -28.09
CA SER A 663 -0.73 2.83 -29.22
C SER A 663 -0.73 4.33 -29.54
N HIS A 664 -1.92 4.93 -29.71
CA HIS A 664 -2.08 6.35 -29.99
C HIS A 664 -1.50 7.24 -28.90
N TYR A 665 -1.88 7.06 -27.62
CA TYR A 665 -1.37 7.93 -26.56
C TYR A 665 0.12 7.71 -26.25
N ARG A 666 0.66 6.50 -26.44
CA ARG A 666 2.11 6.22 -26.41
C ARG A 666 2.85 7.04 -27.47
N ARG A 667 2.39 6.97 -28.72
CA ARG A 667 2.95 7.68 -29.88
C ARG A 667 2.85 9.20 -29.75
N GLU A 668 1.69 9.72 -29.40
CA GLU A 668 1.49 11.16 -29.12
C GLU A 668 2.40 11.64 -27.99
N CYS A 669 2.59 10.85 -26.93
CA CYS A 669 3.46 11.25 -25.83
C CYS A 669 4.93 11.39 -26.27
N LEU A 670 5.42 10.51 -27.16
CA LEU A 670 6.74 10.64 -27.78
C LEU A 670 6.84 11.85 -28.71
N LEU A 671 5.85 12.04 -29.59
CA LEU A 671 5.81 13.20 -30.50
C LEU A 671 5.78 14.53 -29.73
N LYS A 672 5.01 14.63 -28.65
CA LYS A 672 4.94 15.83 -27.80
C LYS A 672 6.22 16.04 -26.97
N LEU A 673 6.87 14.98 -26.50
CA LEU A 673 8.22 15.10 -25.90
C LEU A 673 9.25 15.58 -26.93
N ASN A 674 9.20 15.07 -28.16
CA ASN A 674 10.09 15.44 -29.25
C ASN A 674 9.89 16.90 -29.68
N GLU A 675 8.63 17.37 -29.78
CA GLU A 675 8.29 18.78 -29.96
C GLU A 675 8.86 19.66 -28.84
N CYS A 676 8.74 19.25 -27.57
CA CYS A 676 9.30 19.98 -26.45
C CYS A 676 10.84 20.00 -26.44
N ALA A 677 11.50 18.89 -26.78
CA ALA A 677 12.95 18.82 -26.89
C ALA A 677 13.49 19.69 -28.04
N ALA A 678 12.84 19.66 -29.20
CA ALA A 678 13.14 20.50 -30.35
C ALA A 678 12.96 22.00 -30.03
N ALA A 679 11.86 22.38 -29.36
CA ALA A 679 11.62 23.77 -28.95
C ALA A 679 12.61 24.27 -27.87
N GLN A 680 13.11 23.38 -27.01
CA GLN A 680 14.18 23.71 -26.06
C GLN A 680 15.54 23.87 -26.76
N PHE A 681 15.83 23.05 -27.78
CA PHE A 681 17.01 23.17 -28.63
C PHE A 681 17.02 24.47 -29.46
N GLU A 682 15.87 24.83 -30.05
CA GLU A 682 15.69 26.07 -30.83
C GLU A 682 15.77 27.37 -30.00
N SER A 683 15.77 27.28 -28.66
CA SER A 683 15.76 28.46 -27.79
C SER A 683 17.11 29.20 -27.73
N GLY A 684 18.22 28.56 -28.10
CA GLY A 684 19.57 29.14 -28.06
C GLY A 684 20.19 29.33 -26.67
N ASP A 685 19.46 29.04 -25.58
CA ASP A 685 20.01 29.01 -24.22
C ASP A 685 20.65 27.64 -23.95
N ASP A 686 21.95 27.60 -23.66
CA ASP A 686 22.70 26.39 -23.28
C ASP A 686 21.99 25.57 -22.19
N GLN A 687 21.31 26.22 -21.23
CA GLN A 687 20.58 25.53 -20.16
C GLN A 687 19.27 24.88 -20.60
N GLN A 688 18.69 25.29 -21.72
CA GLN A 688 17.49 24.65 -22.30
C GLN A 688 17.91 23.63 -23.36
N VAL A 689 18.88 23.98 -24.22
CA VAL A 689 19.52 23.05 -25.17
C VAL A 689 19.93 21.76 -24.48
N ASN A 690 20.62 21.86 -23.33
CA ASN A 690 21.06 20.68 -22.58
C ASN A 690 19.88 19.84 -22.04
N LYS A 691 18.76 20.46 -21.63
CA LYS A 691 17.54 19.74 -21.19
C LYS A 691 16.80 19.08 -22.35
N GLY A 692 16.77 19.70 -23.52
CA GLY A 692 16.22 19.09 -24.73
C GLY A 692 17.00 17.84 -25.11
N LEU A 693 18.34 17.92 -25.05
CA LEU A 693 19.23 16.79 -25.30
C LEU A 693 19.19 15.71 -24.20
N GLU A 694 18.93 16.09 -22.94
CA GLU A 694 18.63 15.18 -21.83
C GLU A 694 17.35 14.39 -22.11
N ILE A 695 16.25 15.05 -22.50
CA ILE A 695 14.99 14.40 -22.90
C ILE A 695 15.22 13.44 -24.08
N MET A 696 16.05 13.82 -25.08
CA MET A 696 16.39 12.95 -26.20
C MET A 696 17.17 11.69 -25.77
N ASN A 697 18.24 11.82 -24.98
CA ASN A 697 19.13 10.71 -24.61
C ASN A 697 18.59 9.84 -23.45
N GLU A 698 17.82 10.41 -22.52
CA GLU A 698 17.25 9.64 -21.41
C GLU A 698 15.98 8.88 -21.80
N LEU A 699 15.11 9.51 -22.60
CA LEU A 699 13.74 9.04 -22.85
C LEU A 699 13.50 8.64 -24.30
N ILE A 700 13.65 9.57 -25.25
CA ILE A 700 13.18 9.35 -26.62
C ILE A 700 14.00 8.29 -27.35
N VAL A 701 15.34 8.40 -27.39
CA VAL A 701 16.20 7.43 -28.08
C VAL A 701 16.05 6.00 -27.51
N PRO A 702 16.03 5.77 -26.18
CA PRO A 702 15.75 4.44 -25.63
C PRO A 702 14.32 3.92 -25.86
N CYS A 703 13.34 4.80 -26.12
CA CYS A 703 11.96 4.40 -26.45
C CYS A 703 11.73 4.14 -27.94
N LEU A 704 12.54 4.72 -28.84
CA LEU A 704 12.40 4.54 -30.30
C LEU A 704 12.32 3.07 -30.72
N PRO A 705 13.18 2.15 -30.22
CA PRO A 705 13.09 0.73 -30.54
C PRO A 705 11.74 0.10 -30.19
N LEU A 706 11.06 0.58 -29.13
CA LEU A 706 9.76 0.06 -28.68
C LEU A 706 8.60 0.39 -29.64
N LEU A 707 8.81 1.31 -30.58
CA LEU A 707 7.92 1.63 -31.69
C LEU A 707 8.30 0.90 -32.99
N LEU A 708 9.48 0.27 -33.04
CA LEU A 708 10.00 -0.46 -34.20
C LEU A 708 10.00 -2.00 -34.01
N VAL A 709 9.49 -2.52 -32.88
CA VAL A 709 9.37 -3.97 -32.63
C VAL A 709 8.33 -4.63 -33.52
N ASP A 710 7.25 -3.92 -33.85
CA ASP A 710 6.12 -4.44 -34.62
C ASP A 710 6.08 -3.76 -35.99
N GLU A 711 6.60 -4.45 -37.02
CA GLU A 711 6.61 -3.96 -38.40
C GLU A 711 5.20 -3.73 -38.99
N THR A 712 4.12 -4.15 -38.30
CA THR A 712 2.74 -3.95 -38.74
C THR A 712 2.12 -2.62 -38.30
N GLU A 713 2.70 -1.94 -37.30
CA GLU A 713 2.23 -0.65 -36.79
C GLU A 713 2.78 0.53 -37.64
N GLU A 714 2.29 0.66 -38.88
CA GLU A 714 2.69 1.72 -39.83
C GLU A 714 2.70 3.13 -39.19
N LYS A 715 1.76 3.41 -38.27
CA LYS A 715 1.63 4.70 -37.57
C LYS A 715 2.82 5.00 -36.65
N ASP A 716 3.40 3.98 -36.02
CA ASP A 716 4.56 4.14 -35.14
C ASP A 716 5.86 4.28 -35.94
N ILE A 717 6.00 3.54 -37.05
CA ILE A 717 7.12 3.70 -37.99
C ILE A 717 7.15 5.13 -38.56
N VAL A 718 5.99 5.64 -39.01
CA VAL A 718 5.87 7.03 -39.51
C VAL A 718 6.24 8.05 -38.44
N ALA A 719 5.79 7.87 -37.19
CA ALA A 719 6.15 8.77 -36.11
C ALA A 719 7.66 8.77 -35.79
N VAL A 720 8.33 7.62 -35.88
CA VAL A 720 9.80 7.54 -35.73
C VAL A 720 10.51 8.27 -36.87
N GLU A 721 10.06 8.11 -38.10
CA GLU A 721 10.63 8.84 -39.24
C GLU A 721 10.33 10.34 -39.19
N ASP A 722 9.16 10.78 -38.73
CA ASP A 722 8.87 12.20 -38.50
C ASP A 722 9.79 12.81 -37.43
N MET A 723 10.07 12.09 -36.35
CA MET A 723 11.07 12.50 -35.35
C MET A 723 12.48 12.58 -35.93
N ARG A 724 12.92 11.58 -36.71
CA ARG A 724 14.22 11.59 -37.41
C ARG A 724 14.33 12.76 -38.39
N ASN A 725 13.34 12.95 -39.25
CA ASN A 725 13.28 14.05 -40.22
C ASN A 725 13.31 15.42 -39.53
N ARG A 726 12.61 15.59 -38.41
CA ARG A 726 12.60 16.84 -37.62
C ARG A 726 14.00 17.22 -37.16
N TRP A 727 14.79 16.28 -36.61
CA TRP A 727 16.15 16.57 -36.16
C TRP A 727 17.17 16.67 -37.30
N CYS A 728 17.05 15.84 -38.35
CA CYS A 728 17.86 15.97 -39.56
C CYS A 728 17.69 17.34 -40.25
N SER A 729 16.51 17.96 -40.15
CA SER A 729 16.24 19.28 -40.76
C SER A 729 17.13 20.42 -40.24
N TYR A 730 17.75 20.28 -39.06
CA TYR A 730 18.69 21.27 -38.53
C TYR A 730 20.04 21.26 -39.25
N LEU A 731 20.47 20.13 -39.83
CA LEU A 731 21.71 20.06 -40.61
C LEU A 731 21.65 20.88 -41.92
N GLY A 732 20.45 21.28 -42.35
CA GLY A 732 20.23 22.13 -43.52
C GLY A 732 20.15 23.64 -43.21
N GLN A 733 20.43 24.07 -41.98
CA GLN A 733 20.26 25.44 -41.51
C GLN A 733 21.58 26.02 -40.98
N GLU A 734 21.75 27.35 -41.06
CA GLU A 734 22.90 28.02 -40.42
C GLU A 734 22.70 28.03 -38.90
N MET A 735 23.69 27.54 -38.15
CA MET A 735 23.60 27.30 -36.71
C MET A 735 24.94 27.53 -36.00
N GLU A 736 24.91 27.89 -34.71
CA GLU A 736 26.11 28.10 -33.89
C GLU A 736 26.98 26.81 -33.79
N PRO A 737 28.32 26.88 -33.89
CA PRO A 737 29.18 25.70 -33.92
C PRO A 737 29.02 24.77 -32.71
N ASN A 738 28.89 25.34 -31.50
CA ASN A 738 28.69 24.58 -30.26
C ASN A 738 27.36 23.82 -30.24
N LEU A 739 26.35 24.30 -30.99
CA LEU A 739 25.04 23.68 -31.12
C LEU A 739 25.04 22.63 -32.24
N GLN A 740 25.85 22.85 -33.28
CA GLN A 740 26.11 21.87 -34.34
C GLN A 740 26.90 20.66 -33.84
N GLU A 741 27.92 20.86 -33.00
CA GLU A 741 28.69 19.78 -32.35
C GLU A 741 27.77 18.85 -31.54
N LYS A 742 26.96 19.43 -30.64
CA LYS A 742 25.95 18.72 -29.85
C LYS A 742 24.92 17.97 -30.72
N LEU A 743 24.50 18.55 -31.85
CA LEU A 743 23.61 17.90 -32.83
C LEU A 743 24.28 16.68 -33.46
N THR A 744 25.52 16.82 -33.94
CA THR A 744 26.25 15.73 -34.58
C THR A 744 26.61 14.58 -33.62
N ASP A 745 26.74 14.86 -32.32
CA ASP A 745 26.99 13.84 -31.29
C ASP A 745 25.76 12.96 -30.99
N PHE A 746 24.53 13.54 -30.95
CA PHE A 746 23.33 12.75 -30.65
C PHE A 746 22.71 12.11 -31.89
N LEU A 747 22.75 12.77 -33.05
CA LEU A 747 21.97 12.35 -34.23
C LEU A 747 22.25 10.91 -34.71
N PRO A 748 23.50 10.39 -34.67
CA PRO A 748 23.77 8.98 -34.99
C PRO A 748 22.95 7.99 -34.17
N LYS A 749 22.66 8.29 -32.89
CA LYS A 749 21.86 7.43 -32.00
C LYS A 749 20.37 7.42 -32.33
N LEU A 750 19.85 8.54 -32.85
CA LEU A 750 18.45 8.65 -33.29
C LEU A 750 18.23 7.91 -34.62
N LEU A 751 19.26 7.89 -35.47
CA LEU A 751 19.26 7.18 -36.75
C LEU A 751 19.52 5.67 -36.57
N ASP A 752 20.50 5.28 -35.75
CA ASP A 752 20.79 3.89 -35.39
C ASP A 752 20.52 3.64 -33.89
N CYS A 753 19.23 3.52 -33.56
CA CYS A 753 18.76 3.20 -32.22
C CYS A 753 18.85 1.68 -31.90
N SER A 754 19.42 0.84 -32.79
CA SER A 754 19.43 -0.62 -32.63
C SER A 754 20.23 -1.11 -31.41
N THR A 755 21.11 -0.26 -30.88
CA THR A 755 22.04 -0.59 -29.78
C THR A 755 21.65 -0.01 -28.42
N GLU A 756 20.68 0.90 -28.33
CA GLU A 756 20.30 1.60 -27.08
C GLU A 756 18.95 1.12 -26.48
N ILE A 757 18.57 -0.15 -26.67
CA ILE A 757 17.38 -0.73 -26.02
C ILE A 757 17.58 -0.84 -24.50
N LYS A 758 17.22 0.20 -23.75
CA LYS A 758 17.07 0.12 -22.29
C LYS A 758 15.78 -0.64 -21.98
N SER A 759 15.89 -1.81 -21.35
CA SER A 759 14.73 -2.39 -20.67
C SER A 759 14.36 -1.50 -19.48
N PHE A 760 13.09 -1.11 -19.38
CA PHE A 760 12.57 -0.30 -18.28
C PHE A 760 12.38 -1.15 -17.02
N ASN A 761 13.51 -1.57 -16.42
CA ASN A 761 13.55 -2.51 -15.30
C ASN A 761 12.88 -1.98 -14.03
N ASP A 762 12.89 -0.66 -13.82
CA ASP A 762 12.19 0.01 -12.72
C ASP A 762 10.79 0.45 -13.16
N SER A 763 9.82 -0.45 -13.10
CA SER A 763 8.41 -0.12 -13.35
C SER A 763 7.92 0.93 -12.32
N PRO A 764 7.21 2.00 -12.74
CA PRO A 764 6.81 3.06 -11.82
C PRO A 764 5.79 2.56 -10.79
N LYS A 765 6.07 2.83 -9.51
CA LYS A 765 5.32 2.27 -8.36
C LYS A 765 3.83 2.59 -8.44
N LEU A 766 2.99 1.56 -8.51
CA LEU A 766 1.55 1.72 -8.50
C LEU A 766 1.03 2.14 -7.10
N PRO A 767 0.22 3.20 -7.01
CA PRO A 767 -0.59 3.48 -5.82
C PRO A 767 -1.77 2.51 -5.72
N SER A 768 -2.16 2.18 -4.48
CA SER A 768 -3.32 1.31 -4.19
C SER A 768 -4.64 2.07 -4.30
N TYR A 769 -5.57 1.58 -5.13
CA TYR A 769 -6.90 2.18 -5.32
C TYR A 769 -8.02 1.20 -5.00
N SER A 770 -9.09 1.71 -4.39
CA SER A 770 -10.34 0.95 -4.21
C SER A 770 -11.01 0.68 -5.55
N THR A 771 -11.85 -0.35 -5.64
CA THR A 771 -12.62 -0.65 -6.87
C THR A 771 -13.51 0.52 -7.27
N ASN A 772 -14.10 1.24 -6.31
CA ASN A 772 -14.93 2.42 -6.58
C ASN A 772 -14.09 3.58 -7.15
N GLU A 773 -12.93 3.88 -6.55
CA GLU A 773 -12.04 4.94 -7.03
C GLU A 773 -11.49 4.63 -8.43
N LEU A 774 -11.06 3.38 -8.67
CA LEU A 774 -10.55 2.94 -9.97
C LEU A 774 -11.63 3.08 -11.06
N CYS A 775 -12.87 2.66 -10.78
CA CYS A 775 -13.98 2.81 -11.73
C CYS A 775 -14.32 4.29 -11.99
N GLU A 776 -14.37 5.13 -10.95
CA GLU A 776 -14.71 6.55 -11.11
C GLU A 776 -13.62 7.32 -11.87
N ARG A 777 -12.34 7.06 -11.59
CA ARG A 777 -11.22 7.72 -12.27
C ARG A 777 -11.02 7.23 -13.70
N PHE A 778 -11.21 5.93 -13.97
CA PHE A 778 -11.25 5.39 -15.33
C PHE A 778 -12.39 6.04 -16.15
N ALA A 779 -13.60 6.11 -15.59
CA ALA A 779 -14.71 6.80 -16.26
C ALA A 779 -14.41 8.29 -16.49
N ARG A 780 -13.84 8.97 -15.49
CA ARG A 780 -13.47 10.39 -15.56
C ARG A 780 -12.43 10.68 -16.64
N ILE A 781 -11.40 9.85 -16.79
CA ILE A 781 -10.36 10.05 -17.81
C ILE A 781 -10.89 9.75 -19.22
N MET A 782 -11.65 8.67 -19.41
CA MET A 782 -12.27 8.35 -20.70
C MET A 782 -13.30 9.42 -21.13
N LEU A 783 -14.06 10.00 -20.18
CA LEU A 783 -14.97 11.13 -20.43
C LEU A 783 -14.27 12.46 -20.71
N SER A 784 -13.00 12.66 -20.32
CA SER A 784 -12.24 13.85 -20.76
C SER A 784 -11.58 13.63 -22.12
N LEU A 785 -11.16 12.40 -22.45
CA LEU A 785 -10.61 12.05 -23.76
C LEU A 785 -11.67 12.15 -24.88
N SER A 786 -12.91 11.72 -24.62
CA SER A 786 -14.03 11.88 -25.58
C SER A 786 -14.56 13.33 -25.70
N ARG A 787 -14.05 14.27 -24.89
CA ARG A 787 -14.37 15.71 -24.96
C ARG A 787 -13.28 16.53 -25.66
N THR A 788 -12.07 16.01 -25.80
CA THR A 788 -11.13 16.49 -26.82
C THR A 788 -11.74 16.20 -28.19
N PRO A 789 -11.89 17.20 -29.09
CA PRO A 789 -12.27 16.94 -30.47
C PRO A 789 -11.24 16.01 -31.13
N ALA A 790 -11.69 15.14 -32.04
CA ALA A 790 -10.78 14.37 -32.88
C ALA A 790 -10.08 15.30 -33.88
N ASP A 791 -8.83 15.68 -33.57
CA ASP A 791 -7.93 16.32 -34.53
C ASP A 791 -7.37 15.26 -35.49
N GLY A 792 -7.86 15.30 -36.73
CA GLY A 792 -7.54 14.40 -37.84
C GLY A 792 -8.39 13.13 -37.89
N ARG A 793 -8.93 12.68 -39.03
CA ARG A 793 -8.99 13.21 -40.42
C ARG A 793 -7.70 13.47 -41.19
#